data_AF-A0A1J4J0G1-F1
#
_entry.id   AF-A0A1J4J0G1-F1
#
_cell.length_a   1.000
_cell.length_b   1.000
_cell.length_c   1.000
_cell.angle_alpha   90.00
_cell.angle_beta   90.00
_cell.angle_gamma   90.00
#
_symmetry.space_group_name_H-M   'P 1'
#
loop_
_entity.id
_entity.type
_entity.pdbx_description
1 polymer ?
#
loop_
_entity_poly.entity_id
_entity_poly.type
_entity_poly.pdbx_seq_one_letter_code
_entity_poly.pdbx_strand_id
1 'polypeptide(L)'
;MLHPKSTINNGAINYHSSNSSSDKRSLYGTGTMSRLGPLQKPPHECFDDIISEFQKDPLNVAVETVLSKSMNAPFVCLWVDIPIRNCLYSPTNKVFTSNEEGIIGFIFQSATIVCSNPMSAHPNYSEKCDSQLIPANSSVLLFPLTARDKTVQAIVQLARTPPQPPFDQKDVSTAKILFKKFRLFSSYLFSPRSAMKTALDLVELSTFPAIVRTLTDSLQNHFRCRKAEIWLHNPNKTQFFRFEPDREVPIQLEPVKSGIAGYCLQKCCSVIERSVRHHESYNEVSDGYHDEPILAQPYFDSENRIWTVVLRGRANPRYFRASDASELRAIIPFVIKSMCASMSPPQFEAQLDDFEQRLTALLEVAEILSGVLDIDVLIPTIMERACSLLNAERCSLFLVDPGKQQLVSRFQGGLDRSIRIPIGRGIVGHTATTGAIINIPDAYLDDRFDKTVDIKTGYRTKSILCVPIFNNRGEIAGVTEMINKIDERPFNDDDVKMLMAFNVFCGISLDNAKLYNASLDLTRQLRTFVGLSAALGHTDTIRNVLYQILENVSQIVNATRATLFLYDTSDRSFTLLINVGERVTHDDVFAQETIAGRTVRMFVGDQINSVVHQTTRNQATQEYEEIMGIENIHDDQGNNPNAFRGRITNFIERDAKLEEADVSKATEDVICDIPLFSSDQTPLGIIELESNSKILTEDIKLLDCFAVFAAVSIERSQLMDLATLGQSEMELKQWISDEERALIGQIPTKLLINDPKIYTVDFDAQAWDGAGHIKVLFSIFSRFELAKEFKITNEKLFKFITEIRDTYNKVPYHNWRHAVDVTQFVIYQLIWSGYDKVFSKFELFALIVASICHDANHDGFSNVYNVKAETPLGILFKNQSVMETHHCQTSIGVISKEECNIFSIFNPQEYSQMWTTIIKLILATDMARHFDLLKKFNQLYDDNELSLEDPEHRTLLMQMILKCGDISNVARPFELADKWCDVLCEEFFRQGDLEMANGMEYTSPLNDRSHLDKPKSQIGFYTFVCLPLFQATAKAVPKLEVNVKQVESNLAIWKARTEGQAKAS
;
A
#
# COMPACT_ATOMS: atom_id res chain seq x y z
N MET A 1 -19.56 -4.18 -82.98
CA MET A 1 -20.95 -4.06 -82.49
C MET A 1 -21.10 -4.97 -81.28
N LEU A 2 -21.37 -4.59 -80.03
CA LEU A 2 -21.64 -3.35 -79.27
C LEU A 2 -21.41 -3.79 -77.79
N HIS A 3 -20.18 -3.81 -77.22
CA HIS A 3 -19.29 -2.80 -76.60
C HIS A 3 -19.61 -2.37 -75.13
N PRO A 4 -18.59 -2.26 -74.23
CA PRO A 4 -17.44 -3.16 -74.05
C PRO A 4 -16.90 -3.39 -72.60
N LYS A 5 -16.27 -4.58 -72.42
CA LYS A 5 -14.93 -4.88 -71.82
C LYS A 5 -14.67 -4.58 -70.32
N SER A 6 -13.98 -5.40 -69.53
CA SER A 6 -13.23 -6.66 -69.76
C SER A 6 -12.63 -7.22 -68.45
N THR A 7 -12.63 -8.57 -68.32
CA THR A 7 -11.55 -9.50 -67.84
C THR A 7 -10.92 -9.36 -66.43
N ILE A 8 -10.41 -10.39 -65.74
CA ILE A 8 -10.55 -11.87 -65.61
C ILE A 8 -9.39 -12.31 -64.65
N ASN A 9 -9.69 -13.25 -63.74
CA ASN A 9 -8.90 -14.32 -63.09
C ASN A 9 -7.47 -14.17 -62.52
N ASN A 10 -7.40 -14.68 -61.27
CA ASN A 10 -6.54 -15.72 -60.67
C ASN A 10 -5.01 -15.68 -60.74
N GLY A 11 -4.41 -15.89 -59.56
CA GLY A 11 -3.10 -16.52 -59.40
C GLY A 11 -2.55 -16.40 -57.98
N ALA A 12 -2.56 -17.50 -57.22
CA ALA A 12 -1.82 -17.65 -55.97
C ALA A 12 -0.30 -17.63 -56.20
N ILE A 13 0.50 -17.40 -55.14
CA ILE A 13 1.76 -18.12 -54.77
C ILE A 13 2.58 -17.32 -53.72
N ASN A 14 3.01 -18.03 -52.68
CA ASN A 14 4.03 -17.70 -51.67
C ASN A 14 5.43 -17.56 -52.29
N TYR A 15 6.36 -16.77 -51.71
CA TYR A 15 7.75 -17.22 -51.44
C TYR A 15 8.58 -16.20 -50.62
N HIS A 16 9.55 -16.79 -49.92
CA HIS A 16 10.55 -16.33 -48.94
C HIS A 16 11.57 -15.25 -49.34
N SER A 17 12.29 -14.79 -48.29
CA SER A 17 13.70 -14.27 -48.24
C SER A 17 13.90 -12.77 -48.51
N SER A 18 14.81 -12.00 -47.90
CA SER A 18 15.86 -12.21 -46.89
C SER A 18 16.46 -10.85 -46.47
N ASN A 19 16.83 -10.73 -45.19
CA ASN A 19 17.85 -9.89 -44.52
C ASN A 19 18.56 -8.74 -45.29
N SER A 20 18.61 -7.54 -44.70
CA SER A 20 19.72 -7.14 -43.79
C SER A 20 19.67 -5.67 -43.29
N SER A 21 19.99 -5.55 -41.99
CA SER A 21 20.69 -4.48 -41.24
C SER A 21 20.07 -3.10 -40.96
N SER A 22 19.80 -2.93 -39.65
CA SER A 22 20.02 -1.77 -38.75
C SER A 22 19.29 -0.45 -39.05
N ASP A 23 18.58 0.20 -38.11
CA ASP A 23 18.86 0.34 -36.69
C ASP A 23 17.67 0.99 -35.93
N LYS A 24 17.56 0.70 -34.62
CA LYS A 24 16.84 1.44 -33.54
C LYS A 24 15.32 1.25 -33.29
N ARG A 25 15.08 0.51 -32.19
CA ARG A 25 14.20 0.76 -31.02
C ARG A 25 12.66 0.78 -31.19
N SER A 26 12.06 -0.34 -30.80
CA SER A 26 10.70 -0.47 -30.26
C SER A 26 10.78 -1.38 -29.03
N LEU A 27 9.92 -1.17 -28.03
CA LEU A 27 9.18 -2.25 -27.36
C LEU A 27 8.07 -1.66 -26.48
N TYR A 28 6.89 -1.47 -27.08
CA TYR A 28 5.64 -1.80 -26.41
C TYR A 28 5.52 -3.33 -26.39
N GLY A 29 5.26 -3.90 -25.21
CA GLY A 29 4.90 -5.31 -25.01
C GLY A 29 3.44 -5.41 -24.55
N THR A 30 2.69 -6.23 -25.26
CA THR A 30 1.24 -6.46 -25.24
C THR A 30 0.71 -7.19 -23.99
N GLY A 31 -0.49 -6.82 -23.55
CA GLY A 31 -1.37 -7.65 -22.73
C GLY A 31 -2.82 -7.55 -23.23
N THR A 32 -3.36 -8.67 -23.71
CA THR A 32 -4.72 -8.85 -24.20
C THR A 32 -5.76 -8.73 -23.08
N MET A 33 -6.76 -7.84 -23.22
CA MET A 33 -8.03 -7.95 -22.51
C MET A 33 -9.24 -7.70 -23.43
N SER A 34 -10.13 -8.68 -23.35
CA SER A 34 -11.52 -8.84 -23.76
C SER A 34 -12.36 -7.61 -24.15
N ARG A 35 -13.15 -7.81 -25.21
CA ARG A 35 -14.27 -7.00 -25.71
C ARG A 35 -15.31 -6.67 -24.62
N LEU A 36 -15.46 -5.40 -24.27
CA LEU A 36 -16.71 -4.77 -23.81
C LEU A 36 -16.66 -3.30 -24.25
N GLY A 37 -17.50 -2.89 -25.21
CA GLY A 37 -17.57 -1.50 -25.65
C GLY A 37 -18.25 -0.60 -24.60
N PRO A 38 -17.87 0.69 -24.48
CA PRO A 38 -18.54 1.58 -23.52
C PRO A 38 -19.95 1.92 -24.00
N LEU A 39 -20.94 1.66 -23.14
CA LEU A 39 -22.32 2.12 -23.29
C LEU A 39 -22.36 3.65 -23.36
N GLN A 40 -22.69 4.21 -24.52
CA GLN A 40 -23.00 5.65 -24.65
C GLN A 40 -24.18 6.01 -23.75
N LYS A 41 -23.95 6.89 -22.76
CA LYS A 41 -24.99 7.48 -21.91
C LYS A 41 -26.07 8.15 -22.75
N PRO A 42 -27.34 8.15 -22.32
CA PRO A 42 -28.40 8.81 -23.05
C PRO A 42 -28.19 10.35 -23.06
N PRO A 43 -28.55 11.05 -24.16
CA PRO A 43 -28.23 12.47 -24.37
C PRO A 43 -28.77 13.43 -23.30
N HIS A 44 -29.84 13.04 -22.59
CA HIS A 44 -30.44 13.89 -21.56
C HIS A 44 -29.60 13.93 -20.29
N GLU A 45 -29.05 12.80 -19.87
CA GLU A 45 -28.12 12.67 -18.73
C GLU A 45 -26.81 13.40 -19.01
N CYS A 46 -26.32 13.36 -20.27
CA CYS A 46 -25.12 14.10 -20.67
C CYS A 46 -25.24 15.62 -20.43
N PHE A 47 -26.39 16.21 -20.74
CA PHE A 47 -26.62 17.63 -20.45
C PHE A 47 -26.71 17.90 -18.94
N ASP A 48 -27.38 17.02 -18.20
CA ASP A 48 -27.57 17.20 -16.76
C ASP A 48 -26.24 17.05 -16.02
N ASP A 49 -25.35 16.16 -16.49
CA ASP A 49 -23.95 16.03 -16.06
C ASP A 49 -23.15 17.32 -16.36
N ILE A 50 -23.32 17.93 -17.55
CA ILE A 50 -22.69 19.22 -17.88
C ILE A 50 -23.16 20.33 -16.94
N ILE A 51 -24.47 20.39 -16.64
CA ILE A 51 -25.01 21.40 -15.73
C ILE A 51 -24.51 21.17 -14.29
N SER A 52 -24.41 19.91 -13.86
CA SER A 52 -23.86 19.53 -12.57
C SER A 52 -22.39 19.95 -12.45
N GLU A 53 -21.58 19.66 -13.47
CA GLU A 53 -20.16 20.02 -13.46
C GLU A 53 -19.95 21.54 -13.60
N PHE A 54 -20.82 22.22 -14.34
CA PHE A 54 -20.81 23.69 -14.44
C PHE A 54 -21.07 24.40 -13.09
N GLN A 55 -21.64 23.72 -12.10
CA GLN A 55 -21.75 24.28 -10.74
C GLN A 55 -20.38 24.38 -10.05
N LYS A 56 -19.42 23.56 -10.46
CA LYS A 56 -18.08 23.44 -9.84
C LYS A 56 -17.02 24.15 -10.68
N ASP A 57 -17.07 23.95 -12.00
CA ASP A 57 -16.05 24.38 -12.94
C ASP A 57 -16.62 25.32 -14.02
N PRO A 58 -15.78 26.19 -14.63
CA PRO A 58 -16.20 27.06 -15.71
C PRO A 58 -16.84 26.30 -16.89
N LEU A 59 -17.74 26.96 -17.62
CA LEU A 59 -18.56 26.32 -18.67
C LEU A 59 -17.71 25.58 -19.72
N ASN A 60 -16.56 26.12 -20.11
CA ASN A 60 -15.64 25.47 -21.05
C ASN A 60 -15.13 24.12 -20.50
N VAL A 61 -14.67 24.08 -19.25
CA VAL A 61 -14.12 22.87 -18.62
C VAL A 61 -15.21 21.81 -18.41
N ALA A 62 -16.39 22.23 -17.96
CA ALA A 62 -17.53 21.35 -17.76
C ALA A 62 -17.99 20.69 -19.08
N VAL A 63 -18.11 21.47 -20.16
CA VAL A 63 -18.49 20.97 -21.48
C VAL A 63 -17.42 20.03 -22.05
N GLU A 64 -16.15 20.41 -22.00
CA GLU A 64 -15.05 19.63 -22.57
C GLU A 64 -14.86 18.30 -21.84
N THR A 65 -14.89 18.30 -20.50
CA THR A 65 -14.70 17.10 -19.66
C THR A 65 -15.81 16.08 -19.85
N VAL A 66 -17.08 16.52 -19.82
CA VAL A 66 -18.22 15.61 -19.92
C VAL A 66 -18.35 15.06 -21.33
N LEU A 67 -18.18 15.89 -22.36
CA LEU A 67 -18.28 15.44 -23.75
C LEU A 67 -17.11 14.54 -24.18
N SER A 68 -15.90 14.76 -23.67
CA SER A 68 -14.77 13.86 -23.97
C SER A 68 -15.07 12.43 -23.52
N LYS A 69 -15.66 12.27 -22.33
CA LYS A 69 -16.05 10.97 -21.77
C LYS A 69 -17.30 10.37 -22.42
N SER A 70 -18.37 11.17 -22.58
CA SER A 70 -19.69 10.67 -23.04
C SER A 70 -19.77 10.41 -24.54
N MET A 71 -18.99 11.13 -25.35
CA MET A 71 -18.95 10.98 -26.81
C MET A 71 -17.69 10.24 -27.29
N ASN A 72 -16.86 9.70 -26.39
CA ASN A 72 -15.60 9.01 -26.72
C ASN A 72 -14.76 9.81 -27.73
N ALA A 73 -14.55 11.09 -27.44
CA ALA A 73 -13.78 12.02 -28.28
C ALA A 73 -12.54 12.46 -27.50
N PRO A 74 -11.32 12.11 -27.95
CA PRO A 74 -10.09 12.46 -27.24
C PRO A 74 -9.82 13.97 -27.26
N PHE A 75 -10.38 14.68 -28.23
CA PHE A 75 -10.28 16.14 -28.33
C PHE A 75 -11.67 16.77 -28.32
N VAL A 76 -11.91 17.66 -27.36
CA VAL A 76 -13.09 18.53 -27.28
C VAL A 76 -12.62 19.94 -26.94
N CYS A 77 -13.16 20.94 -27.64
CA CYS A 77 -12.82 22.34 -27.46
C CYS A 77 -14.08 23.22 -27.52
N LEU A 78 -14.23 24.14 -26.56
CA LEU A 78 -15.24 25.19 -26.59
C LEU A 78 -14.62 26.51 -27.09
N TRP A 79 -15.19 27.03 -28.18
CA TRP A 79 -14.86 28.33 -28.77
C TRP A 79 -15.90 29.37 -28.37
N VAL A 80 -15.48 30.47 -27.76
CA VAL A 80 -16.35 31.56 -27.29
C VAL A 80 -16.19 32.78 -28.19
N ASP A 81 -17.30 33.41 -28.56
CA ASP A 81 -17.32 34.56 -29.45
C ASP A 81 -16.74 35.83 -28.81
N ILE A 82 -15.89 36.55 -29.56
CA ILE A 82 -15.35 37.86 -29.22
C ILE A 82 -15.72 38.84 -30.34
N PRO A 83 -16.88 39.52 -30.25
CA PRO A 83 -17.42 40.35 -31.32
C PRO A 83 -16.55 41.52 -31.77
N ILE A 84 -15.71 42.08 -30.89
CA ILE A 84 -14.88 43.25 -31.21
C ILE A 84 -13.78 42.91 -32.22
N ARG A 85 -13.30 41.66 -32.22
CA ARG A 85 -12.14 41.21 -33.01
C ARG A 85 -12.53 40.33 -34.19
N ASN A 86 -13.82 40.14 -34.46
CA ASN A 86 -14.32 39.14 -35.42
C ASN A 86 -13.60 37.79 -35.28
N CYS A 87 -13.45 37.31 -34.04
CA CYS A 87 -12.71 36.09 -33.76
C CYS A 87 -13.35 35.29 -32.63
N LEU A 88 -13.07 34.00 -32.62
CA LEU A 88 -13.45 33.06 -31.58
C LEU A 88 -12.22 32.70 -30.74
N TYR A 89 -12.41 32.51 -29.44
CA TYR A 89 -11.33 32.20 -28.48
C TYR A 89 -11.61 30.90 -27.74
N SER A 90 -10.60 30.05 -27.58
CA SER A 90 -10.65 28.88 -26.72
C SER A 90 -10.01 29.19 -25.35
N PRO A 91 -10.77 29.25 -24.25
CA PRO A 91 -10.21 29.51 -22.92
C PRO A 91 -9.24 28.42 -22.44
N THR A 92 -9.51 27.17 -22.78
CA THR A 92 -8.69 26.01 -22.38
C THR A 92 -7.37 25.97 -23.14
N ASN A 93 -7.41 26.13 -24.46
CA ASN A 93 -6.22 26.04 -25.31
C ASN A 93 -5.49 27.38 -25.49
N LYS A 94 -6.10 28.49 -25.02
CA LYS A 94 -5.58 29.86 -25.10
C LYS A 94 -5.26 30.35 -26.52
N VAL A 95 -5.98 29.85 -27.53
CA VAL A 95 -5.80 30.20 -28.95
C VAL A 95 -7.01 30.95 -29.53
N PHE A 96 -6.78 31.69 -30.62
CA PHE A 96 -7.79 32.44 -31.37
C PHE A 96 -7.97 31.88 -32.77
N THR A 97 -9.20 31.89 -33.28
CA THR A 97 -9.53 31.54 -34.66
C THR A 97 -10.50 32.54 -35.28
N SER A 98 -10.54 32.62 -36.60
CA SER A 98 -11.44 33.53 -37.32
C SER A 98 -12.90 33.11 -37.15
N ASN A 99 -13.82 34.08 -37.04
CA ASN A 99 -15.26 33.81 -37.08
C ASN A 99 -15.86 33.94 -38.50
N GLU A 100 -15.03 34.26 -39.51
CA GLU A 100 -15.42 34.39 -40.93
C GLU A 100 -14.86 33.28 -41.83
N GLU A 101 -13.71 32.71 -41.47
CA GLU A 101 -12.99 31.70 -42.28
C GLU A 101 -13.02 30.31 -41.62
N GLY A 102 -12.89 29.25 -42.43
CA GLY A 102 -12.83 27.87 -41.95
C GLY A 102 -14.18 27.26 -41.61
N ILE A 103 -14.16 26.00 -41.15
CA ILE A 103 -15.35 25.25 -40.75
C ILE A 103 -16.00 25.91 -39.54
N ILE A 104 -15.18 26.40 -38.60
CA ILE A 104 -15.64 27.10 -37.39
C ILE A 104 -16.37 28.40 -37.76
N GLY A 105 -15.80 29.22 -38.66
CA GLY A 105 -16.45 30.44 -39.15
C GLY A 105 -17.76 30.16 -39.90
N PHE A 106 -17.79 29.12 -40.74
CA PHE A 106 -19.03 28.68 -41.40
C PHE A 106 -20.15 28.33 -40.41
N ILE A 107 -19.83 27.64 -39.32
CA ILE A 107 -20.79 27.27 -38.28
C ILE A 107 -21.24 28.50 -37.50
N PHE A 108 -20.34 29.43 -37.23
CA PHE A 108 -20.66 30.70 -36.57
C PHE A 108 -21.71 31.50 -37.34
N GLN A 109 -21.58 31.56 -38.67
CA GLN A 109 -22.51 32.29 -39.54
C GLN A 109 -23.81 31.52 -39.82
N SER A 110 -23.71 30.20 -40.03
CA SER A 110 -24.86 29.37 -40.44
C SER A 110 -25.69 28.84 -39.27
N ALA A 111 -25.12 28.81 -38.05
CA ALA A 111 -25.67 28.14 -36.87
C ALA A 111 -26.09 26.67 -37.12
N THR A 112 -25.36 25.96 -37.98
CA THR A 112 -25.63 24.56 -38.33
C THR A 112 -24.70 23.56 -37.62
N ILE A 113 -25.19 22.32 -37.44
CA ILE A 113 -24.37 21.21 -36.94
C ILE A 113 -23.64 20.59 -38.12
N VAL A 114 -22.32 20.44 -38.02
CA VAL A 114 -21.46 19.90 -39.06
C VAL A 114 -20.79 18.62 -38.58
N CYS A 115 -20.84 17.58 -39.40
CA CYS A 115 -20.08 16.35 -39.21
C CYS A 115 -19.28 16.11 -40.49
N SER A 116 -17.95 16.06 -40.40
CA SER A 116 -17.07 15.84 -41.55
C SER A 116 -16.04 14.76 -41.25
N ASN A 117 -15.97 13.77 -42.14
CA ASN A 117 -15.13 12.58 -42.00
C ASN A 117 -14.37 12.33 -43.32
N PRO A 118 -13.14 12.84 -43.51
CA PRO A 118 -12.33 13.66 -42.61
C PRO A 118 -12.70 15.17 -42.65
N MET A 119 -12.11 15.97 -41.76
CA MET A 119 -12.30 17.42 -41.66
C MET A 119 -11.94 18.14 -42.96
N SER A 120 -10.85 17.73 -43.62
CA SER A 120 -10.40 18.29 -44.89
C SER A 120 -11.38 18.10 -46.06
N ALA A 121 -12.40 17.24 -45.92
CA ALA A 121 -13.41 17.02 -46.95
C ALA A 121 -14.53 18.06 -46.93
N HIS A 122 -14.59 18.93 -45.90
CA HIS A 122 -15.63 19.95 -45.80
C HIS A 122 -15.37 21.11 -46.78
N PRO A 123 -16.39 21.61 -47.51
CA PRO A 123 -16.22 22.67 -48.53
C PRO A 123 -15.61 23.97 -48.01
N ASN A 124 -15.79 24.27 -46.72
CA ASN A 124 -15.29 25.49 -46.08
C ASN A 124 -14.04 25.25 -45.22
N TYR A 125 -13.34 24.13 -45.40
CA TYR A 125 -12.10 23.84 -44.68
C TYR A 125 -10.98 24.83 -45.04
N SER A 126 -10.32 25.38 -44.01
CA SER A 126 -9.14 26.23 -44.15
C SER A 126 -8.01 25.67 -43.28
N GLU A 127 -6.91 25.24 -43.90
CA GLU A 127 -5.76 24.68 -43.19
C GLU A 127 -5.17 25.64 -42.14
N LYS A 128 -5.20 26.95 -42.42
CA LYS A 128 -4.72 27.99 -41.51
C LYS A 128 -5.56 28.13 -40.23
N CYS A 129 -6.87 27.86 -40.32
CA CYS A 129 -7.81 28.06 -39.21
C CYS A 129 -8.16 26.75 -38.51
N ASP A 130 -8.45 25.69 -39.28
CA ASP A 130 -9.02 24.45 -38.76
C ASP A 130 -7.95 23.45 -38.31
N SER A 131 -6.71 23.54 -38.83
CA SER A 131 -5.60 22.63 -38.46
C SER A 131 -4.66 23.17 -37.38
N GLN A 132 -5.06 24.21 -36.64
CA GLN A 132 -4.24 24.78 -35.55
C GLN A 132 -4.12 23.85 -34.34
N LEU A 133 -5.19 23.11 -34.02
CA LEU A 133 -5.24 22.24 -32.83
C LEU A 133 -5.36 20.75 -33.18
N ILE A 134 -5.83 20.42 -34.39
CA ILE A 134 -6.15 19.05 -34.79
C ILE A 134 -5.67 18.76 -36.22
N PRO A 135 -5.15 17.56 -36.52
CA PRO A 135 -4.70 17.19 -37.87
C PRO A 135 -5.83 17.17 -38.91
N ALA A 136 -5.51 17.54 -40.15
CA ALA A 136 -6.46 17.63 -41.28
C ALA A 136 -7.23 16.33 -41.60
N ASN A 137 -6.65 15.17 -41.31
CA ASN A 137 -7.24 13.85 -41.51
C ASN A 137 -8.19 13.41 -40.39
N SER A 138 -8.40 14.24 -39.37
CA SER A 138 -9.29 13.93 -38.24
C SER A 138 -10.75 14.03 -38.64
N SER A 139 -11.59 13.16 -38.08
CA SER A 139 -13.05 13.28 -38.13
C SER A 139 -13.51 14.34 -37.15
N VAL A 140 -14.43 15.22 -37.54
CA VAL A 140 -14.93 16.30 -36.68
C VAL A 140 -16.45 16.34 -36.60
N LEU A 141 -16.96 16.64 -35.41
CA LEU A 141 -18.36 16.94 -35.13
C LEU A 141 -18.42 18.27 -34.39
N LEU A 142 -19.09 19.25 -34.99
CA LEU A 142 -19.19 20.60 -34.45
C LEU A 142 -20.66 21.03 -34.34
N PHE A 143 -21.01 21.70 -33.24
CA PHE A 143 -22.34 22.29 -33.07
C PHE A 143 -22.28 23.62 -32.33
N PRO A 144 -23.10 24.62 -32.71
CA PRO A 144 -23.10 25.94 -32.09
C PRO A 144 -23.92 25.95 -30.80
N LEU A 145 -23.53 26.76 -29.82
CA LEU A 145 -24.35 27.11 -28.66
C LEU A 145 -25.01 28.47 -28.95
N THR A 146 -26.32 28.47 -29.10
CA THR A 146 -27.08 29.66 -29.51
C THR A 146 -27.92 30.23 -28.37
N ALA A 147 -28.02 31.55 -28.30
CA ALA A 147 -28.99 32.23 -27.46
C ALA A 147 -30.42 32.06 -28.02
N ARG A 148 -31.42 32.48 -27.23
CA ARG A 148 -32.84 32.37 -27.64
C ARG A 148 -33.15 33.14 -28.93
N ASP A 149 -32.43 34.23 -29.18
CA ASP A 149 -32.52 35.07 -30.38
C ASP A 149 -31.78 34.49 -31.61
N LYS A 150 -31.22 33.27 -31.49
CA LYS A 150 -30.42 32.56 -32.49
C LYS A 150 -29.01 33.13 -32.73
N THR A 151 -28.55 34.09 -31.94
CA THR A 151 -27.14 34.51 -31.99
C THR A 151 -26.24 33.36 -31.51
N VAL A 152 -25.17 33.06 -32.24
CA VAL A 152 -24.17 32.07 -31.83
C VAL A 152 -23.30 32.70 -30.74
N GLN A 153 -23.27 32.09 -29.56
CA GLN A 153 -22.50 32.57 -28.40
C GLN A 153 -21.20 31.78 -28.23
N ALA A 154 -21.20 30.50 -28.62
CA ALA A 154 -20.04 29.63 -28.59
C ALA A 154 -20.18 28.48 -29.61
N ILE A 155 -19.11 27.75 -29.88
CA ILE A 155 -19.09 26.56 -30.75
C ILE A 155 -18.35 25.43 -30.04
N VAL A 156 -18.96 24.24 -30.01
CA VAL A 156 -18.31 23.02 -29.51
C VAL A 156 -17.69 22.29 -30.68
N GLN A 157 -16.41 21.95 -30.58
CA GLN A 157 -15.66 21.17 -31.58
C GLN A 157 -15.20 19.86 -30.97
N LEU A 158 -15.62 18.72 -31.53
CA LEU A 158 -15.12 17.39 -31.18
C LEU A 158 -14.30 16.83 -32.34
N ALA A 159 -13.20 16.14 -32.03
CA ALA A 159 -12.37 15.48 -33.03
C ALA A 159 -11.96 14.05 -32.64
N ARG A 160 -11.92 13.15 -33.63
CA ARG A 160 -11.39 11.78 -33.55
C ARG A 160 -10.33 11.59 -34.64
N THR A 161 -9.11 11.24 -34.27
CA THR A 161 -8.00 11.03 -35.21
C THR A 161 -7.84 9.53 -35.50
N PRO A 162 -7.55 9.10 -36.75
CA PRO A 162 -7.30 7.70 -37.06
C PRO A 162 -6.24 7.09 -36.14
N PRO A 163 -6.43 5.86 -35.62
CA PRO A 163 -7.35 4.81 -36.09
C PRO A 163 -8.76 4.83 -35.47
N GLN A 164 -9.18 5.88 -34.75
CA GLN A 164 -10.51 5.93 -34.15
C GLN A 164 -11.63 5.96 -35.21
N PRO A 165 -12.81 5.35 -34.92
CA PRO A 165 -13.93 5.38 -35.85
C PRO A 165 -14.47 6.80 -36.03
N PRO A 166 -14.88 7.18 -37.26
CA PRO A 166 -15.49 8.48 -37.54
C PRO A 166 -16.79 8.67 -36.75
N PHE A 167 -17.26 9.92 -36.63
CA PHE A 167 -18.56 10.20 -36.00
C PHE A 167 -19.71 9.63 -36.83
N ASP A 168 -20.64 8.95 -36.16
CA ASP A 168 -21.78 8.28 -36.77
C ASP A 168 -23.10 9.06 -36.64
N GLN A 169 -24.20 8.51 -37.15
CA GLN A 169 -25.51 9.16 -37.11
C GLN A 169 -26.07 9.29 -35.67
N LYS A 170 -25.62 8.45 -34.74
CA LYS A 170 -26.02 8.47 -33.33
C LYS A 170 -25.27 9.57 -32.56
N ASP A 171 -24.00 9.80 -32.89
CA ASP A 171 -23.23 10.95 -32.41
C ASP A 171 -23.89 12.27 -32.87
N VAL A 172 -24.29 12.34 -34.14
CA VAL A 172 -25.00 13.50 -34.70
C VAL A 172 -26.38 13.73 -34.06
N SER A 173 -27.13 12.66 -33.76
CA SER A 173 -28.43 12.78 -33.09
C SER A 173 -28.29 13.26 -31.63
N THR A 174 -27.24 12.82 -30.95
CA THR A 174 -26.88 13.28 -29.60
C THR A 174 -26.52 14.77 -29.60
N ALA A 175 -25.67 15.21 -30.54
CA ALA A 175 -25.34 16.63 -30.72
C ALA A 175 -26.58 17.48 -31.03
N LYS A 176 -27.54 16.99 -31.82
CA LYS A 176 -28.82 17.67 -32.08
C LYS A 176 -29.67 17.86 -30.81
N ILE A 177 -29.70 16.86 -29.93
CA ILE A 177 -30.46 16.94 -28.67
C ILE A 177 -29.78 17.91 -27.70
N LEU A 178 -28.46 17.82 -27.57
CA LEU A 178 -27.66 18.74 -26.76
C LEU A 178 -27.83 20.18 -27.25
N PHE A 179 -27.69 20.42 -28.56
CA PHE A 179 -27.93 21.73 -29.19
C PHE A 179 -29.29 22.33 -28.79
N LYS A 180 -30.36 21.52 -28.84
CA LYS A 180 -31.72 21.94 -28.46
C LYS A 180 -31.82 22.27 -26.96
N LYS A 181 -31.23 21.44 -26.08
CA LYS A 181 -31.20 21.69 -24.63
C LYS A 181 -30.39 22.96 -24.29
N PHE A 182 -29.18 23.11 -24.83
CA PHE A 182 -28.36 24.33 -24.63
C PHE A 182 -29.10 25.60 -25.05
N ARG A 183 -29.84 25.56 -26.17
CA ARG A 183 -30.66 26.69 -26.60
C ARG A 183 -31.81 27.00 -25.63
N LEU A 184 -32.49 25.98 -25.07
CA LEU A 184 -33.56 26.14 -24.07
C LEU A 184 -33.06 26.82 -22.78
N PHE A 185 -31.87 26.41 -22.32
CA PHE A 185 -31.22 26.90 -21.10
C PHE A 185 -30.26 28.07 -21.35
N SER A 186 -30.17 28.59 -22.57
CA SER A 186 -29.20 29.62 -22.97
C SER A 186 -29.29 30.89 -22.12
N SER A 187 -30.47 31.29 -21.66
CA SER A 187 -30.65 32.46 -20.78
C SER A 187 -30.03 32.26 -19.38
N TYR A 188 -29.85 31.02 -18.94
CA TYR A 188 -29.20 30.68 -17.68
C TYR A 188 -27.69 30.47 -17.85
N LEU A 189 -27.29 29.89 -18.99
CA LEU A 189 -25.89 29.63 -19.32
C LEU A 189 -25.15 30.88 -19.79
N PHE A 190 -25.87 31.83 -20.40
CA PHE A 190 -25.35 33.05 -21.04
C PHE A 190 -26.18 34.29 -20.63
N SER A 191 -26.43 34.46 -19.32
CA SER A 191 -27.20 35.57 -18.73
C SER A 191 -26.76 36.97 -19.25
N PRO A 192 -27.66 37.98 -19.38
CA PRO A 192 -27.37 39.35 -19.87
C PRO A 192 -26.39 40.18 -19.01
N ARG A 193 -25.73 39.54 -18.05
CA ARG A 193 -24.49 39.95 -17.39
C ARG A 193 -23.27 39.89 -18.35
N SER A 194 -23.52 40.21 -19.62
CA SER A 194 -22.53 40.66 -20.59
C SER A 194 -21.97 42.05 -20.27
N ALA A 195 -22.23 42.60 -19.07
CA ALA A 195 -21.70 43.89 -18.62
C ALA A 195 -20.16 43.92 -18.58
N MET A 196 -19.50 42.77 -18.49
CA MET A 196 -18.05 42.69 -18.62
C MET A 196 -17.57 42.90 -20.06
N LYS A 197 -18.39 42.55 -21.05
CA LYS A 197 -18.15 42.82 -22.48
C LYS A 197 -18.00 44.34 -22.67
N THR A 198 -18.94 45.11 -22.12
CA THR A 198 -18.91 46.59 -22.13
C THR A 198 -17.75 47.22 -21.33
N ALA A 199 -17.30 46.57 -20.25
CA ALA A 199 -16.14 47.03 -19.46
C ALA A 199 -14.79 46.75 -20.14
N LEU A 200 -14.73 45.71 -20.97
CA LEU A 200 -13.57 45.35 -21.81
C LEU A 200 -13.57 46.12 -23.14
N ASP A 201 -14.73 46.59 -23.60
CA ASP A 201 -14.90 47.43 -24.81
C ASP A 201 -14.29 48.85 -24.66
N LEU A 202 -13.85 49.29 -23.47
CA LEU A 202 -13.35 50.65 -23.21
C LEU A 202 -11.81 50.80 -23.15
N VAL A 203 -11.05 49.83 -23.68
CA VAL A 203 -9.58 49.80 -23.56
C VAL A 203 -8.85 50.75 -24.52
N GLU A 204 -9.54 51.48 -25.43
CA GLU A 204 -8.83 52.33 -26.41
C GLU A 204 -8.63 53.81 -26.04
N LEU A 205 -9.14 54.34 -24.91
CA LEU A 205 -8.95 55.78 -24.60
C LEU A 205 -8.98 56.07 -23.09
N SER A 206 -7.89 55.85 -22.33
CA SER A 206 -7.80 56.32 -20.93
C SER A 206 -6.38 56.21 -20.31
N THR A 207 -6.09 57.09 -19.35
CA THR A 207 -4.94 57.00 -18.42
C THR A 207 -5.14 55.84 -17.42
N PHE A 208 -4.05 55.31 -16.85
CA PHE A 208 -4.08 54.15 -15.92
C PHE A 208 -5.14 54.27 -14.77
N PRO A 209 -5.32 55.41 -14.09
CA PRO A 209 -6.35 55.57 -13.06
C PRO A 209 -7.79 55.43 -13.60
N ALA A 210 -8.05 55.90 -14.82
CA ALA A 210 -9.37 55.83 -15.44
C ALA A 210 -9.78 54.40 -15.82
N ILE A 211 -8.79 53.55 -16.14
CA ILE A 211 -8.99 52.11 -16.38
C ILE A 211 -9.38 51.39 -15.07
N VAL A 212 -8.65 51.66 -13.98
CA VAL A 212 -8.95 51.10 -12.65
C VAL A 212 -10.35 51.52 -12.18
N ARG A 213 -10.74 52.78 -12.40
CA ARG A 213 -12.09 53.28 -12.09
C ARG A 213 -13.18 52.52 -12.85
N THR A 214 -13.04 52.45 -14.18
CA THR A 214 -14.04 51.82 -15.04
C THR A 214 -14.24 50.34 -14.66
N LEU A 215 -13.15 49.61 -14.43
CA LEU A 215 -13.20 48.19 -14.04
C LEU A 215 -13.86 48.00 -12.67
N THR A 216 -13.49 48.80 -11.68
CA THR A 216 -14.05 48.68 -10.32
C THR A 216 -15.53 49.08 -10.27
N ASP A 217 -15.95 50.14 -10.97
CA ASP A 217 -17.35 50.57 -11.06
C ASP A 217 -18.23 49.55 -11.80
N SER A 218 -17.72 48.94 -12.88
CA SER A 218 -18.44 47.86 -13.58
C SER A 218 -18.64 46.63 -12.68
N LEU A 219 -17.62 46.23 -11.93
CA LEU A 219 -17.71 45.11 -10.98
C LEU A 219 -18.70 45.41 -9.84
N GLN A 220 -18.68 46.63 -9.29
CA GLN A 220 -19.62 47.06 -8.24
C GLN A 220 -21.07 46.95 -8.70
N ASN A 221 -21.37 47.50 -9.88
CA ASN A 221 -22.71 47.48 -10.46
C ASN A 221 -23.18 46.06 -10.80
N HIS A 222 -22.30 45.25 -11.39
CA HIS A 222 -22.61 43.88 -11.81
C HIS A 222 -22.95 42.95 -10.64
N PHE A 223 -22.10 42.96 -9.62
CA PHE A 223 -22.25 42.11 -8.44
C PHE A 223 -23.19 42.73 -7.38
N ARG A 224 -23.67 43.95 -7.62
CA ARG A 224 -24.48 44.74 -6.67
C ARG A 224 -23.82 44.80 -5.30
N CYS A 225 -22.54 45.14 -5.30
CA CYS A 225 -21.71 45.24 -4.11
C CYS A 225 -21.30 46.70 -3.89
N ARG A 226 -21.01 47.04 -2.63
CA ARG A 226 -20.64 48.39 -2.21
C ARG A 226 -19.27 48.81 -2.76
N LYS A 227 -18.32 47.88 -2.86
CA LYS A 227 -16.95 48.17 -3.28
C LYS A 227 -16.33 46.99 -4.01
N ALA A 228 -15.53 47.27 -5.05
CA ALA A 228 -14.67 46.32 -5.73
C ALA A 228 -13.22 46.84 -5.68
N GLU A 229 -12.26 45.95 -5.44
CA GLU A 229 -10.83 46.27 -5.29
C GLU A 229 -9.98 45.29 -6.09
N ILE A 230 -8.85 45.77 -6.63
CA ILE A 230 -7.88 44.95 -7.38
C ILE A 230 -6.55 45.01 -6.64
N TRP A 231 -5.94 43.85 -6.44
CA TRP A 231 -4.70 43.68 -5.70
C TRP A 231 -3.70 42.84 -6.48
N LEU A 232 -2.41 43.11 -6.26
CA LEU A 232 -1.27 42.38 -6.82
C LEU A 232 -0.27 42.04 -5.71
N HIS A 233 0.22 40.82 -5.72
CA HIS A 233 1.34 40.35 -4.91
C HIS A 233 2.42 39.82 -5.83
N ASN A 234 3.63 40.35 -5.68
CA ASN A 234 4.82 39.78 -6.30
C ASN A 234 5.51 38.85 -5.28
N PRO A 235 5.43 37.52 -5.46
CA PRO A 235 5.99 36.56 -4.50
C PRO A 235 7.49 36.74 -4.28
N ASN A 236 8.22 37.22 -5.30
CA ASN A 236 9.67 37.38 -5.26
C ASN A 236 10.10 38.62 -4.47
N LYS A 237 9.26 39.67 -4.43
CA LYS A 237 9.56 40.94 -3.74
C LYS A 237 8.79 41.09 -2.41
N THR A 238 7.87 40.17 -2.07
CA THR A 238 7.02 40.21 -0.86
C THR A 238 6.19 41.49 -0.68
N GLN A 239 5.91 42.18 -1.79
CA GLN A 239 5.21 43.47 -1.81
C GLN A 239 3.76 43.29 -2.26
N PHE A 240 2.85 43.89 -1.50
CA PHE A 240 1.41 43.92 -1.80
C PHE A 240 1.04 45.29 -2.34
N PHE A 241 0.37 45.30 -3.48
CA PHE A 241 -0.09 46.51 -4.15
C PHE A 241 -1.61 46.52 -4.25
N ARG A 242 -2.24 47.60 -3.82
CA ARG A 242 -3.66 47.87 -4.02
C ARG A 242 -3.83 49.00 -5.04
N PHE A 243 -4.61 48.75 -6.08
CA PHE A 243 -4.89 49.74 -7.12
C PHE A 243 -6.14 50.55 -6.76
N GLU A 244 -6.05 51.88 -6.89
CA GLU A 244 -7.17 52.79 -6.61
C GLU A 244 -7.57 53.61 -7.85
N PRO A 245 -8.87 53.85 -8.08
CA PRO A 245 -9.40 54.63 -9.21
C PRO A 245 -8.85 56.06 -9.42
N ASP A 246 -8.22 56.63 -8.39
CA ASP A 246 -7.77 58.03 -8.33
C ASP A 246 -6.24 58.17 -8.26
N ARG A 247 -5.49 57.06 -8.31
CA ARG A 247 -4.02 57.08 -8.14
C ARG A 247 -3.31 56.51 -9.35
N GLU A 248 -2.29 57.23 -9.82
CA GLU A 248 -1.35 56.73 -10.83
C GLU A 248 -0.40 55.67 -10.25
N VAL A 249 -0.08 55.79 -8.96
CA VAL A 249 0.78 54.87 -8.23
C VAL A 249 -0.04 53.98 -7.29
N PRO A 250 0.12 52.65 -7.34
CA PRO A 250 -0.59 51.76 -6.43
C PRO A 250 -0.14 51.97 -4.98
N ILE A 251 -1.04 51.70 -4.03
CA ILE A 251 -0.69 51.74 -2.60
C ILE A 251 0.07 50.47 -2.27
N GLN A 252 1.32 50.62 -1.87
CA GLN A 252 2.10 49.54 -1.27
C GLN A 252 1.65 49.32 0.17
N LEU A 253 1.36 48.06 0.52
CA LEU A 253 0.94 47.65 1.84
C LEU A 253 1.90 46.59 2.38
N GLU A 254 2.17 46.67 3.69
CA GLU A 254 2.91 45.61 4.39
C GLU A 254 2.05 44.34 4.48
N PRO A 255 2.65 43.13 4.45
CA PRO A 255 1.91 41.88 4.55
C PRO A 255 0.96 41.82 5.76
N VAL A 256 1.38 42.37 6.91
CA VAL A 256 0.59 42.38 8.16
C VAL A 256 -0.67 43.27 8.07
N LYS A 257 -0.67 44.26 7.17
CA LYS A 257 -1.75 45.24 6.98
C LYS A 257 -2.59 44.96 5.74
N SER A 258 -2.45 43.77 5.14
CA SER A 258 -3.11 43.41 3.87
C SER A 258 -4.49 42.74 4.07
N GLY A 259 -4.81 42.34 5.30
CA GLY A 259 -6.13 41.86 5.71
C GLY A 259 -6.59 40.60 4.97
N ILE A 260 -7.90 40.48 4.75
CA ILE A 260 -8.50 39.32 4.06
C ILE A 260 -8.02 39.23 2.59
N ALA A 261 -7.78 40.37 1.94
CA ALA A 261 -7.22 40.42 0.58
C ALA A 261 -5.79 39.83 0.54
N GLY A 262 -4.98 40.17 1.55
CA GLY A 262 -3.65 39.61 1.77
C GLY A 262 -3.65 38.10 1.97
N TYR A 263 -4.54 37.61 2.82
CA TYR A 263 -4.73 36.18 3.04
C TYR A 263 -5.05 35.44 1.74
N CYS A 264 -5.97 35.99 0.93
CA CYS A 264 -6.32 35.44 -0.38
C CYS A 264 -5.10 35.38 -1.34
N LEU A 265 -4.28 36.44 -1.36
CA LEU A 265 -3.07 36.54 -2.19
C LEU A 265 -1.93 35.62 -1.72
N GLN A 266 -1.79 35.38 -0.41
CA GLN A 266 -0.75 34.53 0.17
C GLN A 266 -1.10 33.04 0.14
N LYS A 267 -2.37 32.71 0.42
CA LYS A 267 -2.87 31.33 0.44
C LYS A 267 -3.38 30.85 -0.91
N CYS A 268 -3.51 31.75 -1.88
CA CYS A 268 -4.02 31.46 -3.22
C CYS A 268 -5.39 30.76 -3.21
N CYS A 269 -6.24 31.11 -2.25
CA CYS A 269 -7.55 30.50 -2.07
C CYS A 269 -8.68 31.53 -2.19
N SER A 270 -9.81 31.13 -2.76
CA SER A 270 -11.01 31.96 -2.80
C SER A 270 -11.61 32.11 -1.40
N VAL A 271 -11.98 33.32 -1.01
CA VAL A 271 -12.58 33.64 0.29
C VAL A 271 -14.00 34.12 0.08
N ILE A 272 -14.97 33.50 0.74
CA ILE A 272 -16.38 33.92 0.70
C ILE A 272 -16.88 33.96 2.14
N GLU A 273 -17.08 35.15 2.67
CA GLU A 273 -17.54 35.32 4.05
C GLU A 273 -18.81 36.16 4.12
N ARG A 274 -19.68 35.81 5.08
CA ARG A 274 -20.93 36.57 5.32
C ARG A 274 -20.66 37.87 6.09
N SER A 275 -19.56 37.91 6.82
CA SER A 275 -19.12 39.03 7.64
C SER A 275 -17.60 39.03 7.62
N VAL A 276 -17.01 40.17 7.24
CA VAL A 276 -15.55 40.37 7.24
C VAL A 276 -14.94 40.12 8.61
N ARG A 277 -15.68 40.37 9.71
CA ARG A 277 -15.18 40.23 11.08
C ARG A 277 -15.02 38.77 11.54
N HIS A 278 -15.63 37.81 10.84
CA HIS A 278 -15.47 36.40 11.16
C HIS A 278 -14.20 35.78 10.57
N HIS A 279 -13.54 36.46 9.64
CA HIS A 279 -12.34 35.95 9.01
C HIS A 279 -11.11 36.21 9.90
N GLU A 280 -10.27 35.21 10.11
CA GLU A 280 -9.09 35.26 11.01
C GLU A 280 -8.08 36.36 10.63
N SER A 281 -8.02 36.69 9.34
CA SER A 281 -7.12 37.73 8.80
C SER A 281 -7.78 39.10 8.67
N TYR A 282 -8.93 39.34 9.33
CA TYR A 282 -9.57 40.66 9.32
C TYR A 282 -8.64 41.73 9.90
N ASN A 283 -8.43 42.79 9.14
CA ASN A 283 -7.68 43.96 9.60
C ASN A 283 -8.48 45.23 9.33
N GLU A 284 -8.80 45.98 10.38
CA GLU A 284 -9.62 47.19 10.33
C GLU A 284 -9.08 48.27 9.38
N VAL A 285 -7.75 48.34 9.20
CA VAL A 285 -7.07 49.31 8.33
C VAL A 285 -7.31 49.00 6.85
N SER A 286 -7.27 47.72 6.45
CA SER A 286 -7.43 47.29 5.05
C SER A 286 -8.84 46.88 4.68
N ASP A 287 -9.55 46.22 5.59
CA ASP A 287 -10.88 45.67 5.37
C ASP A 287 -12.01 46.65 5.77
N GLY A 288 -11.67 47.68 6.55
CA GLY A 288 -12.58 48.74 6.99
C GLY A 288 -13.42 48.37 8.21
N TYR A 289 -14.10 49.37 8.76
CA TYR A 289 -14.87 49.27 10.01
C TYR A 289 -16.24 48.58 9.86
N HIS A 290 -16.78 48.53 8.64
CA HIS A 290 -18.12 48.01 8.38
C HIS A 290 -18.14 46.48 8.37
N ASP A 291 -19.06 45.90 9.13
CA ASP A 291 -19.29 44.46 9.07
C ASP A 291 -20.20 44.10 7.89
N GLU A 292 -19.65 43.41 6.90
CA GLU A 292 -20.29 43.17 5.61
C GLU A 292 -19.80 41.87 4.96
N PRO A 293 -20.54 41.30 3.99
CA PRO A 293 -20.06 40.13 3.26
C PRO A 293 -18.93 40.48 2.30
N ILE A 294 -17.99 39.55 2.11
CA ILE A 294 -16.82 39.69 1.23
C ILE A 294 -16.68 38.46 0.32
N LEU A 295 -16.23 38.71 -0.91
CA LEU A 295 -15.83 37.68 -1.88
C LEU A 295 -14.48 38.09 -2.49
N ALA A 296 -13.43 37.31 -2.24
CA ALA A 296 -12.10 37.51 -2.81
C ALA A 296 -11.70 36.29 -3.64
N GLN A 297 -11.21 36.50 -4.86
CA GLN A 297 -10.85 35.39 -5.76
C GLN A 297 -9.47 35.65 -6.40
N PRO A 298 -8.51 34.72 -6.27
CA PRO A 298 -7.15 34.89 -6.78
C PRO A 298 -7.01 34.45 -8.25
N TYR A 299 -5.97 34.96 -8.92
CA TYR A 299 -5.59 34.62 -10.29
C TYR A 299 -4.07 34.72 -10.50
N PHE A 300 -3.51 33.79 -11.27
CA PHE A 300 -2.10 33.76 -11.63
C PHE A 300 -1.93 34.26 -13.06
N ASP A 301 -1.04 35.23 -13.26
CA ASP A 301 -0.66 35.66 -14.60
C ASP A 301 0.52 34.85 -15.17
N SER A 302 0.90 35.17 -16.40
CA SER A 302 2.02 34.50 -17.10
C SER A 302 3.39 34.79 -16.50
N GLU A 303 3.52 35.78 -15.62
CA GLU A 303 4.76 36.21 -14.97
C GLU A 303 4.85 35.73 -13.51
N ASN A 304 4.01 34.75 -13.14
CA ASN A 304 3.94 34.19 -11.78
C ASN A 304 3.55 35.21 -10.70
N ARG A 305 2.93 36.34 -11.08
CA ARG A 305 2.37 37.28 -10.10
C ARG A 305 0.97 36.85 -9.71
N ILE A 306 0.65 37.07 -8.43
CA ILE A 306 -0.64 36.67 -7.88
C ILE A 306 -1.52 37.90 -7.80
N TRP A 307 -2.63 37.88 -8.53
CA TRP A 307 -3.64 38.92 -8.54
C TRP A 307 -4.85 38.48 -7.72
N THR A 308 -5.61 39.42 -7.17
CA THR A 308 -6.89 39.14 -6.52
C THR A 308 -7.87 40.27 -6.75
N VAL A 309 -9.12 39.91 -7.07
CA VAL A 309 -10.25 40.84 -7.09
C VAL A 309 -11.11 40.60 -5.86
N VAL A 310 -11.40 41.67 -5.13
CA VAL A 310 -12.17 41.64 -3.87
C VAL A 310 -13.46 42.43 -4.03
N LEU A 311 -14.59 41.81 -3.72
CA LEU A 311 -15.93 42.42 -3.71
C LEU A 311 -16.44 42.49 -2.27
N ARG A 312 -16.98 43.65 -1.87
CA ARG A 312 -17.42 43.92 -0.49
C ARG A 312 -18.83 44.48 -0.45
N GLY A 313 -19.63 44.04 0.53
CA GLY A 313 -20.92 44.64 0.86
C GLY A 313 -22.02 44.41 -0.18
N ARG A 314 -22.37 43.16 -0.46
CA ARG A 314 -23.49 42.81 -1.36
C ARG A 314 -24.83 43.32 -0.81
N ALA A 315 -25.60 44.01 -1.64
CA ALA A 315 -26.84 44.66 -1.22
C ALA A 315 -28.04 43.70 -1.09
N ASN A 316 -28.24 42.80 -2.07
CA ASN A 316 -29.39 41.88 -2.07
C ASN A 316 -29.13 40.60 -2.90
N PRO A 317 -29.11 39.39 -2.27
CA PRO A 317 -29.14 39.16 -0.82
C PRO A 317 -27.86 39.68 -0.13
N ARG A 318 -27.87 39.89 1.20
CA ARG A 318 -26.71 40.36 2.00
C ARG A 318 -25.63 39.29 2.21
N TYR A 319 -25.33 38.48 1.20
CA TYR A 319 -24.25 37.49 1.19
C TYR A 319 -23.91 37.10 -0.26
N PHE A 320 -22.65 36.77 -0.53
CA PHE A 320 -22.24 36.21 -1.83
C PHE A 320 -22.60 34.73 -1.90
N ARG A 321 -23.08 34.26 -3.06
CA ARG A 321 -23.39 32.85 -3.33
C ARG A 321 -22.22 32.20 -4.03
N ALA A 322 -22.16 30.87 -3.98
CA ALA A 322 -21.18 30.11 -4.76
C ALA A 322 -21.24 30.45 -6.26
N SER A 323 -22.44 30.71 -6.80
CA SER A 323 -22.61 31.16 -8.19
C SER A 323 -21.93 32.51 -8.48
N ASP A 324 -21.86 33.43 -7.52
CA ASP A 324 -21.16 34.71 -7.71
C ASP A 324 -19.64 34.52 -7.71
N ALA A 325 -19.12 33.57 -6.95
CA ALA A 325 -17.70 33.21 -6.95
C ALA A 325 -17.28 32.52 -8.26
N SER A 326 -18.09 31.58 -8.76
CA SER A 326 -17.87 30.94 -10.07
C SER A 326 -17.93 31.97 -11.20
N GLU A 327 -18.85 32.92 -11.12
CA GLU A 327 -18.96 34.01 -12.08
C GLU A 327 -17.76 34.97 -12.02
N LEU A 328 -17.33 35.38 -10.81
CA LEU A 328 -16.14 36.22 -10.63
C LEU A 328 -14.87 35.52 -11.14
N ARG A 329 -14.72 34.21 -10.90
CA ARG A 329 -13.59 33.40 -11.39
C ARG A 329 -13.50 33.40 -12.91
N ALA A 330 -14.63 33.36 -13.62
CA ALA A 330 -14.66 33.43 -15.08
C ALA A 330 -14.27 34.82 -15.61
N ILE A 331 -14.55 35.88 -14.84
CA ILE A 331 -14.35 37.29 -15.18
C ILE A 331 -12.88 37.73 -14.96
N ILE A 332 -12.24 37.33 -13.86
CA ILE A 332 -10.91 37.84 -13.45
C ILE A 332 -9.82 37.81 -14.54
N PRO A 333 -9.64 36.74 -15.34
CA PRO A 333 -8.58 36.71 -16.35
C PRO A 333 -8.62 37.89 -17.33
N PHE A 334 -9.84 38.37 -17.65
CA PHE A 334 -10.02 39.51 -18.54
C PHE A 334 -9.69 40.84 -17.84
N VAL A 335 -10.06 41.01 -16.56
CA VAL A 335 -9.69 42.19 -15.75
C VAL A 335 -8.17 42.35 -15.69
N ILE A 336 -7.46 41.27 -15.38
CA ILE A 336 -6.00 41.29 -15.20
C ILE A 336 -5.28 41.54 -16.51
N LYS A 337 -5.74 40.94 -17.62
CA LYS A 337 -5.14 41.18 -18.94
C LYS A 337 -5.25 42.64 -19.38
N SER A 338 -6.36 43.30 -19.08
CA SER A 338 -6.54 44.75 -19.33
C SER A 338 -5.65 45.61 -18.44
N MET A 339 -5.48 45.24 -17.17
CA MET A 339 -4.55 45.91 -16.24
C MET A 339 -3.10 45.80 -16.76
N CYS A 340 -2.63 44.61 -17.09
CA CYS A 340 -1.27 44.39 -17.60
C CYS A 340 -0.99 45.11 -18.91
N ALA A 341 -1.98 45.20 -19.83
CA ALA A 341 -1.82 45.91 -21.10
C ALA A 341 -1.63 47.43 -20.93
N SER A 342 -2.09 48.00 -19.80
CA SER A 342 -1.99 49.43 -19.49
C SER A 342 -0.76 49.82 -18.66
N MET A 343 0.00 48.85 -18.15
CA MET A 343 1.20 49.08 -17.34
C MET A 343 2.45 49.04 -18.23
N SER A 344 3.16 50.17 -18.40
CA SER A 344 4.51 50.15 -18.99
C SER A 344 5.55 49.76 -17.93
N PRO A 345 6.46 48.81 -18.16
CA PRO A 345 7.68 48.66 -17.35
C PRO A 345 8.74 49.66 -17.86
N PRO A 346 9.61 50.35 -17.08
CA PRO A 346 9.88 50.38 -15.64
C PRO A 346 10.22 51.81 -15.11
N GLN A 347 9.25 52.64 -14.70
CA GLN A 347 9.55 53.96 -14.11
C GLN A 347 9.62 53.95 -12.57
N PHE A 348 9.13 52.89 -11.94
CA PHE A 348 8.97 52.82 -10.49
C PHE A 348 10.23 52.31 -9.75
N GLU A 349 11.11 51.60 -10.45
CA GLU A 349 12.24 50.89 -9.82
C GLU A 349 13.57 51.67 -9.81
N ALA A 350 13.70 52.76 -10.58
CA ALA A 350 15.00 53.42 -10.84
C ALA A 350 15.39 54.56 -9.87
N GLN A 351 14.61 54.87 -8.82
CA GLN A 351 14.90 55.97 -7.88
C GLN A 351 15.50 55.53 -6.53
N LEU A 352 15.81 54.25 -6.35
CA LEU A 352 16.30 53.67 -5.08
C LEU A 352 17.83 53.40 -5.05
N ASP A 353 18.53 53.68 -6.16
CA ASP A 353 19.85 53.13 -6.52
C ASP A 353 21.06 53.44 -5.59
N ASP A 354 21.14 54.55 -4.84
CA ASP A 354 22.36 54.90 -4.07
C ASP A 354 22.40 54.25 -2.66
N PHE A 355 21.24 54.11 -2.02
CA PHE A 355 21.10 53.28 -0.82
C PHE A 355 21.01 51.80 -1.20
N GLU A 356 20.42 51.50 -2.36
CA GLU A 356 20.49 50.18 -2.99
C GLU A 356 21.95 49.76 -3.15
N GLN A 357 22.88 50.47 -3.79
CA GLN A 357 24.26 49.93 -3.95
C GLN A 357 24.94 49.41 -2.68
N ARG A 358 24.73 50.06 -1.52
CA ARG A 358 25.28 49.61 -0.23
C ARG A 358 24.46 48.48 0.39
N LEU A 359 23.14 48.54 0.25
CA LEU A 359 22.24 47.44 0.63
C LEU A 359 22.38 46.25 -0.32
N THR A 360 22.73 46.46 -1.58
CA THR A 360 22.95 45.52 -2.68
C THR A 360 24.26 44.80 -2.46
N ALA A 361 25.33 45.41 -1.95
CA ALA A 361 26.51 44.64 -1.52
C ALA A 361 26.18 43.69 -0.34
N LEU A 362 25.36 44.15 0.61
CA LEU A 362 24.87 43.32 1.73
C LEU A 362 23.82 42.28 1.30
N LEU A 363 22.97 42.63 0.34
CA LEU A 363 21.91 41.79 -0.22
C LEU A 363 22.45 40.81 -1.25
N GLU A 364 23.47 41.14 -2.03
CA GLU A 364 24.22 40.23 -2.92
C GLU A 364 24.92 39.19 -2.08
N VAL A 365 25.53 39.59 -0.95
CA VAL A 365 26.07 38.63 0.02
C VAL A 365 24.91 37.82 0.60
N ALA A 366 23.80 38.41 1.04
CA ALA A 366 22.61 37.68 1.49
C ALA A 366 21.98 36.76 0.41
N GLU A 367 22.11 37.10 -0.86
CA GLU A 367 21.58 36.39 -2.03
C GLU A 367 22.49 35.21 -2.40
N ILE A 368 23.81 35.40 -2.32
CA ILE A 368 24.80 34.31 -2.36
C ILE A 368 24.58 33.36 -1.17
N LEU A 369 24.32 33.89 0.03
CA LEU A 369 24.02 33.12 1.25
C LEU A 369 22.68 32.36 1.16
N SER A 370 21.73 32.87 0.38
CA SER A 370 20.46 32.20 0.08
C SER A 370 20.62 31.11 -0.98
N GLY A 371 21.59 31.24 -1.90
CA GLY A 371 21.78 30.34 -3.03
C GLY A 371 22.78 29.20 -2.79
N VAL A 372 23.79 29.42 -1.95
CA VAL A 372 24.87 28.46 -1.70
C VAL A 372 24.75 27.90 -0.28
N LEU A 373 24.33 26.64 -0.18
CA LEU A 373 24.11 25.95 1.09
C LEU A 373 25.36 25.19 1.57
N ASP A 374 26.40 25.11 0.74
CA ASP A 374 27.66 24.44 1.05
C ASP A 374 28.63 25.38 1.78
N ILE A 375 28.96 25.02 3.02
CA ILE A 375 29.84 25.76 3.92
C ILE A 375 31.25 25.97 3.33
N ASP A 376 31.77 25.03 2.54
CA ASP A 376 33.13 25.07 2.02
C ASP A 376 33.24 26.01 0.79
N VAL A 377 32.11 26.39 0.17
CA VAL A 377 32.04 27.40 -0.90
C VAL A 377 31.62 28.77 -0.33
N LEU A 378 30.76 28.75 0.67
CA LEU A 378 30.15 29.95 1.22
C LEU A 378 31.11 30.77 2.09
N ILE A 379 31.87 30.11 2.97
CA ILE A 379 32.83 30.79 3.85
C ILE A 379 33.90 31.56 3.06
N PRO A 380 34.58 30.96 2.05
CA PRO A 380 35.54 31.70 1.22
C PRO A 380 34.95 32.94 0.56
N THR A 381 33.74 32.82 0.02
CA THR A 381 33.08 33.91 -0.70
C THR A 381 32.76 35.09 0.20
N ILE A 382 32.25 34.84 1.42
CA ILE A 382 31.99 35.90 2.40
C ILE A 382 33.31 36.57 2.83
N MET A 383 34.33 35.75 3.13
CA MET A 383 35.58 36.24 3.68
C MET A 383 36.40 37.05 2.66
N GLU A 384 36.41 36.66 1.39
CA GLU A 384 37.05 37.43 0.30
C GLU A 384 36.37 38.79 0.10
N ARG A 385 35.03 38.83 0.15
CA ARG A 385 34.26 40.08 0.02
C ARG A 385 34.45 41.00 1.22
N ALA A 386 34.42 40.46 2.43
CA ALA A 386 34.70 41.21 3.64
C ALA A 386 36.14 41.77 3.61
N CYS A 387 37.13 40.98 3.17
CA CYS A 387 38.52 41.43 3.04
C CYS A 387 38.66 42.60 2.05
N SER A 388 37.98 42.51 0.90
CA SER A 388 37.98 43.56 -0.13
C SER A 388 37.31 44.84 0.34
N LEU A 389 36.13 44.75 0.95
CA LEU A 389 35.38 45.92 1.42
C LEU A 389 36.04 46.65 2.59
N LEU A 390 36.70 45.91 3.49
CA LEU A 390 37.47 46.49 4.59
C LEU A 390 38.87 46.95 4.17
N ASN A 391 39.26 46.75 2.90
CA ASN A 391 40.61 47.01 2.39
C ASN A 391 41.71 46.37 3.26
N ALA A 392 41.53 45.10 3.63
CA ALA A 392 42.53 44.32 4.35
C ALA A 392 43.41 43.49 3.38
N GLU A 393 44.66 43.24 3.74
CA GLU A 393 45.59 42.43 2.93
C GLU A 393 45.25 40.94 3.00
N ARG A 394 44.84 40.45 4.17
CA ARG A 394 44.47 39.05 4.39
C ARG A 394 43.34 38.93 5.41
N CYS A 395 42.63 37.81 5.33
CA CYS A 395 41.65 37.43 6.34
C CYS A 395 41.67 35.92 6.63
N SER A 396 41.19 35.54 7.81
CA SER A 396 41.07 34.16 8.24
C SER A 396 39.80 33.96 9.05
N LEU A 397 39.26 32.73 9.02
CA LEU A 397 38.10 32.32 9.81
C LEU A 397 38.38 31.01 10.53
N PHE A 398 38.15 31.00 11.84
CA PHE A 398 38.32 29.86 12.73
C PHE A 398 36.98 29.43 13.31
N LEU A 399 36.62 28.16 13.21
CA LEU A 399 35.44 27.58 13.85
C LEU A 399 35.79 26.90 15.17
N VAL A 400 34.89 27.00 16.13
CA VAL A 400 35.01 26.35 17.44
C VAL A 400 34.56 24.89 17.34
N ASP A 401 35.40 23.96 17.77
CA ASP A 401 35.08 22.54 17.98
C ASP A 401 34.97 22.29 19.49
N PRO A 402 33.76 22.31 20.06
CA PRO A 402 33.56 22.20 21.51
C PRO A 402 33.89 20.80 22.06
N GLY A 403 33.72 19.74 21.26
CA GLY A 403 34.00 18.37 21.68
C GLY A 403 35.51 18.09 21.82
N LYS A 404 36.35 18.75 21.01
CA LYS A 404 37.81 18.58 21.02
C LYS A 404 38.58 19.79 21.60
N GLN A 405 37.89 20.82 22.07
CA GLN A 405 38.45 22.04 22.68
C GLN A 405 39.51 22.74 21.80
N GLN A 406 39.22 22.86 20.50
CA GLN A 406 40.15 23.39 19.50
C GLN A 406 39.46 24.39 18.55
N LEU A 407 40.26 25.25 17.93
CA LEU A 407 39.89 26.11 16.82
C LEU A 407 40.42 25.51 15.52
N VAL A 408 39.53 25.34 14.55
CA VAL A 408 39.87 24.80 13.23
C VAL A 408 39.67 25.89 12.20
N SER A 409 40.73 26.24 11.49
CA SER A 409 40.66 27.21 10.41
C SER A 409 39.99 26.58 9.20
N ARG A 410 38.92 27.23 8.72
CA ARG A 410 38.17 26.82 7.51
C ARG A 410 38.48 27.69 6.30
N PHE A 411 38.93 28.92 6.54
CA PHE A 411 39.44 29.80 5.51
C PHE A 411 40.72 30.48 5.97
N GLN A 412 41.76 30.40 5.14
CA GLN A 412 43.05 31.05 5.33
C GLN A 412 43.40 31.77 4.03
N GLY A 413 43.25 33.09 3.98
CA GLY A 413 43.70 33.87 2.83
C GLY A 413 45.21 33.73 2.64
N GLY A 414 45.63 32.85 1.73
CA GLY A 414 47.04 32.65 1.35
C GLY A 414 47.79 31.46 1.96
N LEU A 415 47.12 30.42 2.46
CA LEU A 415 47.75 29.17 2.93
C LEU A 415 47.04 27.92 2.37
N ASP A 416 47.79 26.87 2.00
CA ASP A 416 47.27 25.64 1.38
C ASP A 416 46.71 24.59 2.37
N ARG A 417 46.83 24.79 3.69
CA ARG A 417 46.44 23.79 4.71
C ARG A 417 45.71 24.41 5.91
N SER A 418 44.65 23.73 6.36
CA SER A 418 43.87 24.10 7.55
C SER A 418 44.75 24.12 8.81
N ILE A 419 44.70 25.22 9.56
CA ILE A 419 45.40 25.38 10.83
C ILE A 419 44.50 24.91 11.99
N ARG A 420 45.06 24.16 12.94
CA ARG A 420 44.38 23.75 14.17
C ARG A 420 45.15 24.27 15.38
N ILE A 421 44.48 24.99 16.27
CA ILE A 421 45.08 25.54 17.49
C ILE A 421 44.17 25.28 18.70
N PRO A 422 44.71 25.15 19.92
CA PRO A 422 43.90 25.06 21.14
C PRO A 422 43.02 26.30 21.34
N ILE A 423 41.81 26.11 21.89
CA ILE A 423 40.78 27.17 21.99
C ILE A 423 41.21 28.44 22.76
N GLY A 424 42.19 28.34 23.66
CA GLY A 424 42.71 29.47 24.45
C GLY A 424 44.03 30.07 23.97
N ARG A 425 44.57 29.64 22.82
CA ARG A 425 45.91 30.06 22.36
C ARG A 425 45.84 31.23 21.37
N GLY A 426 46.67 32.26 21.60
CA GLY A 426 46.84 33.40 20.71
C GLY A 426 45.70 34.42 20.74
N ILE A 427 45.76 35.41 19.85
CA ILE A 427 44.77 36.51 19.76
C ILE A 427 43.37 35.97 19.42
N VAL A 428 43.29 35.08 18.42
CA VAL A 428 42.04 34.42 18.03
C VAL A 428 41.45 33.59 19.17
N GLY A 429 42.28 32.87 19.93
CA GLY A 429 41.83 32.10 21.10
C GLY A 429 41.33 32.99 22.25
N HIS A 430 41.92 34.17 22.44
CA HIS A 430 41.42 35.14 23.41
C HIS A 430 40.03 35.65 23.01
N THR A 431 39.81 35.99 21.74
CA THR A 431 38.48 36.37 21.24
C THR A 431 37.48 35.21 21.36
N ALA A 432 37.89 33.96 21.07
CA ALA A 432 37.02 32.79 21.16
C ALA A 432 36.58 32.45 22.60
N THR A 433 37.39 32.78 23.60
CA THR A 433 37.12 32.49 25.01
C THR A 433 36.45 33.63 25.76
N THR A 434 36.75 34.88 25.39
CA THR A 434 36.21 36.08 26.07
C THR A 434 35.02 36.70 25.36
N GLY A 435 34.86 36.46 24.05
CA GLY A 435 33.89 37.16 23.21
C GLY A 435 34.22 38.63 22.97
N ALA A 436 35.40 39.11 23.39
CA ALA A 436 35.80 40.50 23.21
C ALA A 436 36.33 40.74 21.79
N ILE A 437 35.91 41.87 21.19
CA ILE A 437 36.48 42.37 19.94
C ILE A 437 37.87 42.92 20.23
N ILE A 438 38.86 42.49 19.44
CA ILE A 438 40.25 42.89 19.61
C ILE A 438 40.70 43.62 18.35
N ASN A 439 41.06 44.90 18.49
CA ASN A 439 41.62 45.71 17.40
C ASN A 439 43.01 46.18 17.82
N ILE A 440 44.03 45.59 17.21
CA ILE A 440 45.44 45.82 17.53
C ILE A 440 46.07 46.63 16.40
N PRO A 441 46.54 47.86 16.68
CA PRO A 441 47.22 48.71 15.70
C PRO A 441 48.62 48.19 15.30
N ASP A 442 49.33 47.55 16.24
CA ASP A 442 50.65 46.93 16.03
C ASP A 442 50.76 45.58 16.75
N ALA A 443 50.75 44.48 15.98
CA ALA A 443 50.77 43.11 16.48
C ALA A 443 52.05 42.75 17.22
N TYR A 444 53.20 43.38 16.91
CA TYR A 444 54.47 43.04 17.56
C TYR A 444 54.58 43.58 18.99
N LEU A 445 53.70 44.51 19.37
CA LEU A 445 53.59 45.08 20.71
C LEU A 445 52.61 44.32 21.61
N ASP A 446 51.83 43.37 21.08
CA ASP A 446 50.90 42.55 21.87
C ASP A 446 51.56 41.24 22.31
N ASP A 447 51.59 40.99 23.62
CA ASP A 447 52.21 39.78 24.21
C ASP A 447 51.55 38.47 23.78
N ARG A 448 50.31 38.51 23.27
CA ARG A 448 49.56 37.34 22.82
C ARG A 448 49.87 36.96 21.36
N PHE A 449 50.62 37.78 20.63
CA PHE A 449 50.96 37.54 19.23
C PHE A 449 52.11 36.54 19.06
N ASP A 450 51.87 35.46 18.31
CA ASP A 450 52.87 34.43 18.02
C ASP A 450 53.70 34.80 16.78
N LYS A 451 54.87 35.41 17.01
CA LYS A 451 55.80 35.87 15.96
C LYS A 451 56.43 34.73 15.16
N THR A 452 56.30 33.48 15.60
CA THR A 452 56.97 32.33 14.95
C THR A 452 56.44 32.05 13.54
N VAL A 453 55.18 32.41 13.26
CA VAL A 453 54.55 32.23 11.94
C VAL A 453 55.05 33.28 10.95
N ASP A 454 55.14 34.55 11.36
CA ASP A 454 55.74 35.63 10.56
C ASP A 454 57.19 35.33 10.18
N ILE A 455 58.00 34.88 11.15
CA ILE A 455 59.42 34.54 10.93
C ILE A 455 59.57 33.38 9.92
N LYS A 456 58.68 32.39 9.96
CA LYS A 456 58.71 31.24 9.04
C LYS A 456 58.20 31.57 7.63
N THR A 457 57.22 32.47 7.51
CA THR A 457 56.57 32.81 6.24
C THR A 457 57.17 34.02 5.54
N GLY A 458 57.99 34.81 6.24
CA GLY A 458 58.53 36.08 5.75
C GLY A 458 57.49 37.19 5.66
N TYR A 459 56.26 36.94 6.13
CA TYR A 459 55.17 37.91 6.17
C TYR A 459 55.27 38.76 7.45
N ARG A 460 54.92 40.05 7.38
CA ARG A 460 54.91 40.96 8.53
C ARG A 460 53.47 41.37 8.87
N THR A 461 53.02 40.91 10.02
CA THR A 461 51.74 41.30 10.60
C THR A 461 51.89 42.63 11.33
N LYS A 462 51.22 43.68 10.85
CA LYS A 462 51.17 45.05 11.39
C LYS A 462 49.91 45.22 12.23
N SER A 463 48.72 45.27 11.63
CA SER A 463 47.46 45.48 12.35
C SER A 463 46.57 44.23 12.30
N ILE A 464 45.84 43.96 13.38
CA ILE A 464 44.94 42.80 13.49
C ILE A 464 43.58 43.25 14.03
N LEU A 465 42.51 42.82 13.36
CA LEU A 465 41.14 42.96 13.87
C LEU A 465 40.52 41.56 14.01
N CYS A 466 40.23 41.15 15.26
CA CYS A 466 39.53 39.91 15.57
C CYS A 466 38.12 40.19 16.11
N VAL A 467 37.11 39.55 15.50
CA VAL A 467 35.70 39.70 15.87
C VAL A 467 35.07 38.31 16.03
N PRO A 468 34.36 38.04 17.15
CA PRO A 468 33.69 36.76 17.35
C PRO A 468 32.48 36.60 16.41
N ILE A 469 32.18 35.35 16.05
CA ILE A 469 30.96 34.94 15.36
C ILE A 469 30.07 34.25 16.39
N PHE A 470 28.85 34.75 16.54
CA PHE A 470 27.85 34.14 17.40
C PHE A 470 26.87 33.30 16.58
N ASN A 471 26.44 32.16 17.12
CA ASN A 471 25.30 31.42 16.58
C ASN A 471 23.98 32.04 17.04
N ASN A 472 22.86 31.52 16.54
CA ASN A 472 21.51 31.98 16.92
C ASN A 472 21.16 31.73 18.40
N ARG A 473 21.95 30.94 19.12
CA ARG A 473 21.83 30.69 20.57
C ARG A 473 22.69 31.65 21.41
N GLY A 474 23.43 32.56 20.78
CA GLY A 474 24.33 33.50 21.47
C GLY A 474 25.66 32.89 21.92
N GLU A 475 25.99 31.68 21.47
CA GLU A 475 27.27 31.02 21.74
C GLU A 475 28.29 31.37 20.65
N ILE A 476 29.58 31.38 21.00
CA ILE A 476 30.65 31.68 20.03
C ILE A 476 30.85 30.46 19.12
N ALA A 477 30.43 30.59 17.85
CA ALA A 477 30.58 29.57 16.82
C ALA A 477 31.94 29.60 16.13
N GLY A 478 32.59 30.77 16.13
CA GLY A 478 33.86 31.00 15.47
C GLY A 478 34.42 32.39 15.71
N VAL A 479 35.54 32.72 15.04
CA VAL A 479 36.21 34.01 15.09
C VAL A 479 36.70 34.38 13.70
N THR A 480 36.46 35.61 13.27
CA THR A 480 37.07 36.20 12.07
C THR A 480 38.26 37.06 12.45
N GLU A 481 39.28 37.03 11.60
CA GLU A 481 40.53 37.78 11.75
C GLU A 481 40.82 38.50 10.43
N MET A 482 41.04 39.81 10.50
CA MET A 482 41.51 40.67 9.40
C MET A 482 42.91 41.15 9.72
N ILE A 483 43.81 41.06 8.74
CA ILE A 483 45.23 41.33 8.90
C ILE A 483 45.66 42.40 7.91
N ASN A 484 46.32 43.44 8.43
CA ASN A 484 46.91 44.59 7.74
C ASN A 484 45.92 45.37 6.88
N LYS A 485 45.67 46.64 7.19
CA LYS A 485 44.93 47.51 6.29
C LYS A 485 45.83 48.01 5.15
N ILE A 486 45.33 47.98 3.92
CA ILE A 486 46.07 48.33 2.70
C ILE A 486 46.50 49.81 2.71
N ASP A 487 45.73 50.69 3.35
CA ASP A 487 46.04 52.13 3.49
C ASP A 487 47.03 52.44 4.63
N GLU A 488 47.61 51.41 5.24
CA GLU A 488 48.56 51.46 6.36
C GLU A 488 48.03 52.14 7.64
N ARG A 489 46.72 52.29 7.78
CA ARG A 489 46.07 52.83 8.99
C ARG A 489 45.51 51.70 9.86
N PRO A 490 45.35 51.91 11.19
CA PRO A 490 44.60 50.99 12.03
C PRO A 490 43.14 50.87 11.55
N PHE A 491 42.52 49.72 11.81
CA PHE A 491 41.08 49.55 11.57
C PHE A 491 40.29 50.52 12.45
N ASN A 492 39.28 51.18 11.87
CA ASN A 492 38.43 52.16 12.55
C ASN A 492 37.10 51.53 13.02
N ASP A 493 36.30 52.31 13.74
CA ASP A 493 35.01 51.82 14.29
C ASP A 493 34.00 51.41 13.21
N ASP A 494 34.10 51.97 12.00
CA ASP A 494 33.22 51.60 10.90
C ASP A 494 33.65 50.26 10.28
N ASP A 495 34.96 49.97 10.22
CA ASP A 495 35.47 48.64 9.86
C ASP A 495 35.01 47.58 10.86
N VAL A 496 35.02 47.90 12.16
CA VAL A 496 34.52 47.01 13.22
C VAL A 496 33.03 46.72 13.02
N LYS A 497 32.20 47.76 12.83
CA LYS A 497 30.76 47.59 12.59
C LYS A 497 30.47 46.79 11.32
N MET A 498 31.25 47.01 10.26
CA MET A 498 31.10 46.30 8.99
C MET A 498 31.45 44.82 9.15
N LEU A 499 32.57 44.49 9.81
CA LEU A 499 32.93 43.10 10.09
C LEU A 499 31.94 42.41 11.04
N MET A 500 31.39 43.13 12.01
CA MET A 500 30.30 42.63 12.86
C MET A 500 29.05 42.28 12.03
N ALA A 501 28.68 43.13 11.06
CA ALA A 501 27.56 42.84 10.17
C ALA A 501 27.81 41.56 9.35
N PHE A 502 29.02 41.39 8.78
CA PHE A 502 29.41 40.16 8.08
C PHE A 502 29.38 38.93 9.01
N ASN A 503 29.82 39.06 10.26
CA ASN A 503 29.81 37.96 11.21
C ASN A 503 28.41 37.51 11.62
N VAL A 504 27.41 38.40 11.63
CA VAL A 504 26.00 38.02 11.84
C VAL A 504 25.54 37.10 10.71
N PHE A 505 25.88 37.44 9.46
CA PHE A 505 25.57 36.59 8.31
C PHE A 505 26.33 35.26 8.35
N CYS A 506 27.62 35.26 8.71
CA CYS A 506 28.38 34.03 8.92
C CYS A 506 27.73 33.14 9.99
N GLY A 507 27.28 33.71 11.11
CA GLY A 507 26.59 32.97 12.17
C GLY A 507 25.31 32.29 11.70
N ILE A 508 24.46 33.06 11.00
CA ILE A 508 23.20 32.56 10.42
C ILE A 508 23.48 31.48 9.38
N SER A 509 24.45 31.67 8.51
CA SER A 509 24.78 30.74 7.44
C SER A 509 25.43 29.45 7.96
N LEU A 510 26.23 29.52 9.02
CA LEU A 510 26.76 28.34 9.70
C LEU A 510 25.65 27.50 10.34
N ASP A 511 24.64 28.15 10.93
CA ASP A 511 23.47 27.47 11.50
C ASP A 511 22.57 26.90 10.40
N ASN A 512 22.31 27.65 9.33
CA ASN A 512 21.52 27.21 8.19
C ASN A 512 22.19 26.05 7.44
N ALA A 513 23.51 26.07 7.25
CA ALA A 513 24.24 24.97 6.63
C ALA A 513 24.22 23.72 7.52
N LYS A 514 24.33 23.85 8.85
CA LYS A 514 24.17 22.74 9.80
C LYS A 514 22.75 22.15 9.76
N LEU A 515 21.73 23.01 9.78
CA LEU A 515 20.33 22.60 9.67
C LEU A 515 20.01 21.99 8.31
N TYR A 516 20.58 22.52 7.24
CA TYR A 516 20.40 22.01 5.88
C TYR A 516 21.12 20.67 5.69
N ASN A 517 22.33 20.47 6.20
CA ASN A 517 23.00 19.17 6.18
C ASN A 517 22.20 18.14 6.99
N ALA A 518 21.72 18.49 8.18
CA ALA A 518 20.82 17.61 8.94
C ALA A 518 19.50 17.33 8.18
N SER A 519 18.97 18.31 7.46
CA SER A 519 17.79 18.17 6.61
C SER A 519 18.06 17.32 5.36
N LEU A 520 19.24 17.41 4.76
CA LEU A 520 19.69 16.57 3.65
C LEU A 520 19.87 15.13 4.10
N ASP A 521 20.46 14.90 5.27
CA ASP A 521 20.58 13.57 5.86
C ASP A 521 19.20 12.98 6.15
N LEU A 522 18.29 13.77 6.75
CA LEU A 522 16.90 13.37 6.95
C LEU A 522 16.18 13.13 5.62
N THR A 523 16.40 13.96 4.60
CA THR A 523 15.81 13.79 3.26
C THR A 523 16.37 12.56 2.56
N ARG A 524 17.64 12.22 2.76
CA ARG A 524 18.27 10.99 2.28
C ARG A 524 17.61 9.79 2.94
N GLN A 525 17.43 9.83 4.27
CA GLN A 525 16.69 8.80 5.02
C GLN A 525 15.23 8.66 4.54
N LEU A 526 14.52 9.78 4.34
CA LEU A 526 13.14 9.79 3.84
C LEU A 526 13.02 9.32 2.38
N ARG A 527 13.97 9.68 1.51
CA ARG A 527 13.98 9.23 0.11
C ARG A 527 14.20 7.72 0.03
N THR A 528 15.07 7.19 0.89
CA THR A 528 15.23 5.75 1.06
C THR A 528 13.93 5.12 1.55
N PHE A 529 13.29 5.69 2.58
CA PHE A 529 11.98 5.25 3.08
C PHE A 529 10.89 5.25 1.98
N VAL A 530 10.83 6.29 1.16
CA VAL A 530 9.87 6.41 0.03
C VAL A 530 10.21 5.43 -1.10
N GLY A 531 11.49 5.24 -1.43
CA GLY A 531 11.93 4.24 -2.41
C GLY A 531 11.56 2.82 -1.98
N LEU A 532 11.75 2.51 -0.69
CA LEU A 532 11.30 1.26 -0.08
C LEU A 532 9.78 1.12 -0.09
N SER A 533 9.05 2.20 0.21
CA SER A 533 7.58 2.21 0.16
C SER A 533 7.03 2.06 -1.27
N ALA A 534 7.74 2.55 -2.29
CA ALA A 534 7.38 2.35 -3.68
C ALA A 534 7.64 0.91 -4.14
N ALA A 535 8.72 0.29 -3.66
CA ALA A 535 8.99 -1.13 -3.90
C ALA A 535 7.90 -2.05 -3.31
N LEU A 536 7.23 -1.63 -2.22
CA LEU A 536 6.05 -2.31 -1.67
C LEU A 536 4.78 -2.20 -2.54
N GLY A 537 4.77 -1.34 -3.56
CA GLY A 537 3.61 -1.06 -4.42
C GLY A 537 3.58 -1.83 -5.74
N HIS A 538 4.70 -2.45 -6.15
CA HIS A 538 4.82 -3.19 -7.41
C HIS A 538 4.82 -4.70 -7.15
N THR A 539 4.04 -5.46 -7.93
CA THR A 539 4.02 -6.94 -7.94
C THR A 539 5.25 -7.51 -8.65
N ASP A 540 6.44 -7.07 -8.27
CA ASP A 540 7.66 -7.80 -8.55
C ASP A 540 7.88 -8.82 -7.43
N THR A 541 8.42 -10.00 -7.75
CA THR A 541 8.69 -11.05 -6.75
C THR A 541 9.39 -10.45 -5.53
N ILE A 542 8.83 -10.63 -4.32
CA ILE A 542 9.33 -10.02 -3.07
C ILE A 542 10.86 -10.18 -2.89
N ARG A 543 11.42 -11.26 -3.45
CA ARG A 543 12.86 -11.49 -3.53
C ARG A 543 13.64 -10.32 -4.15
N ASN A 544 13.14 -9.68 -5.21
CA ASN A 544 13.77 -8.52 -5.84
C ASN A 544 13.71 -7.28 -4.94
N VAL A 545 12.59 -7.09 -4.23
CA VAL A 545 12.43 -5.98 -3.27
C VAL A 545 13.40 -6.15 -2.10
N LEU A 546 13.48 -7.36 -1.53
CA LEU A 546 14.43 -7.70 -0.47
C LEU A 546 15.89 -7.60 -0.94
N TYR A 547 16.18 -7.96 -2.19
CA TYR A 547 17.51 -7.78 -2.77
C TYR A 547 17.90 -6.30 -2.84
N GLN A 548 16.99 -5.44 -3.31
CA GLN A 548 17.22 -3.99 -3.34
C GLN A 548 17.37 -3.39 -1.93
N ILE A 549 16.63 -3.90 -0.95
CA ILE A 549 16.80 -3.51 0.47
C ILE A 549 18.23 -3.81 0.93
N LEU A 550 18.69 -5.05 0.73
CA LEU A 550 20.04 -5.50 1.14
C LEU A 550 21.16 -4.76 0.39
N GLU A 551 20.99 -4.51 -0.90
CA GLU A 551 21.95 -3.77 -1.73
C GLU A 551 22.09 -2.31 -1.26
N ASN A 552 20.98 -1.64 -0.98
CA ASN A 552 21.01 -0.27 -0.45
C ASN A 552 21.65 -0.22 0.94
N VAL A 553 21.36 -1.20 1.80
CA VAL A 553 21.97 -1.32 3.13
C VAL A 553 23.49 -1.49 3.03
N SER A 554 23.95 -2.41 2.17
CA SER A 554 25.38 -2.64 1.94
C SER A 554 26.11 -1.39 1.48
N GLN A 555 25.51 -0.60 0.58
CA GLN A 555 26.10 0.65 0.09
C GLN A 555 26.17 1.75 1.16
N ILE A 556 25.16 1.85 2.03
CA ILE A 556 25.10 2.91 3.04
C ILE A 556 26.13 2.68 4.15
N VAL A 557 26.23 1.44 4.63
CA VAL A 557 27.15 1.07 5.73
C VAL A 557 28.54 0.67 5.20
N ASN A 558 28.75 0.79 3.88
CA ASN A 558 29.97 0.37 3.19
C ASN A 558 30.39 -1.06 3.58
N ALA A 559 29.39 -1.94 3.68
CA ALA A 559 29.56 -3.33 4.05
C ALA A 559 30.06 -4.14 2.85
N THR A 560 31.03 -5.01 3.07
CA THR A 560 31.57 -5.95 2.06
C THR A 560 30.58 -7.08 1.76
N ARG A 561 29.73 -7.43 2.74
CA ARG A 561 28.67 -8.44 2.60
C ARG A 561 27.39 -8.04 3.33
N ALA A 562 26.25 -8.37 2.73
CA ALA A 562 24.94 -8.32 3.37
C ALA A 562 24.14 -9.57 3.01
N THR A 563 23.74 -10.34 4.03
CA THR A 563 23.04 -11.62 3.86
C THR A 563 21.73 -11.61 4.65
N LEU A 564 20.68 -12.19 4.07
CA LEU A 564 19.39 -12.37 4.72
C LEU A 564 19.09 -13.86 4.85
N PHE A 565 18.99 -14.31 6.09
CA PHE A 565 18.58 -15.67 6.47
C PHE A 565 17.12 -15.67 6.90
N LEU A 566 16.34 -16.66 6.44
CA LEU A 566 15.01 -16.94 6.96
C LEU A 566 15.09 -17.98 8.07
N TYR A 567 14.30 -17.79 9.13
CA TYR A 567 14.23 -18.70 10.25
C TYR A 567 12.99 -19.58 10.16
N ASP A 568 13.17 -20.90 10.15
CA ASP A 568 12.06 -21.84 10.28
C ASP A 568 11.83 -22.18 11.77
N THR A 569 10.66 -21.81 12.29
CA THR A 569 10.30 -22.07 13.70
C THR A 569 10.10 -23.55 14.00
N SER A 570 9.79 -24.37 12.99
CA SER A 570 9.48 -25.79 13.11
C SER A 570 10.76 -26.61 13.30
N ASP A 571 11.73 -26.36 12.43
CA ASP A 571 13.00 -27.10 12.36
C ASP A 571 14.15 -26.36 13.06
N ARG A 572 13.92 -25.15 13.58
CA ARG A 572 14.91 -24.26 14.22
C ARG A 572 16.18 -24.05 13.38
N SER A 573 16.02 -23.99 12.06
CA SER A 573 17.11 -23.88 11.10
C SER A 573 17.04 -22.57 10.31
N PHE A 574 18.20 -22.08 9.84
CA PHE A 574 18.26 -20.95 8.93
C PHE A 574 18.41 -21.39 7.47
N THR A 575 17.68 -20.72 6.59
CA THR A 575 17.84 -20.86 5.13
C THR A 575 18.31 -19.53 4.55
N LEU A 576 19.40 -19.56 3.79
CA LEU A 576 19.87 -18.36 3.08
C LEU A 576 18.86 -17.97 1.99
N LEU A 577 18.27 -16.78 2.13
CA LEU A 577 17.33 -16.26 1.15
C LEU A 577 18.05 -15.44 0.09
N ILE A 578 18.80 -14.41 0.50
CA ILE A 578 19.49 -13.46 -0.38
C ILE A 578 20.89 -13.15 0.17
N ASN A 579 21.87 -13.03 -0.71
CA ASN A 579 23.21 -12.57 -0.40
C ASN A 579 23.65 -11.49 -1.40
N VAL A 580 24.22 -10.40 -0.90
CA VAL A 580 24.77 -9.28 -1.68
C VAL A 580 26.22 -9.05 -1.24
N GLY A 581 27.15 -8.99 -2.20
CA GLY A 581 28.58 -8.81 -1.91
C GLY A 581 29.36 -10.13 -1.89
N GLU A 582 30.30 -10.25 -0.95
CA GLU A 582 31.18 -11.43 -0.83
C GLU A 582 30.41 -12.72 -0.46
N ARG A 583 31.05 -13.89 -0.59
CA ARG A 583 30.43 -15.17 -0.24
C ARG A 583 30.38 -15.32 1.28
N VAL A 584 29.32 -15.96 1.79
CA VAL A 584 29.20 -16.31 3.21
C VAL A 584 30.34 -17.25 3.60
N THR A 585 31.09 -16.86 4.62
CA THR A 585 32.30 -17.56 5.11
C THR A 585 32.07 -18.43 6.34
N HIS A 586 30.99 -18.18 7.08
CA HIS A 586 30.73 -18.77 8.40
C HIS A 586 29.32 -19.35 8.56
N ASP A 587 28.67 -19.67 7.43
CA ASP A 587 27.29 -20.19 7.36
C ASP A 587 26.32 -19.39 8.24
N ASP A 588 25.48 -20.04 9.07
CA ASP A 588 24.46 -19.42 9.91
C ASP A 588 24.86 -19.29 11.39
N VAL A 589 26.14 -19.47 11.71
CA VAL A 589 26.65 -19.54 13.10
C VAL A 589 26.36 -18.26 13.89
N PHE A 590 26.58 -17.08 13.30
CA PHE A 590 26.30 -15.81 13.95
C PHE A 590 24.78 -15.56 14.05
N ALA A 591 24.02 -15.94 13.01
CA ALA A 591 22.56 -15.87 13.02
C ALA A 591 21.94 -16.71 14.16
N GLN A 592 22.40 -17.94 14.39
CA GLN A 592 21.93 -18.79 15.50
C GLN A 592 22.19 -18.15 16.86
N GLU A 593 23.35 -17.54 17.02
CA GLU A 593 23.74 -16.89 18.27
C GLU A 593 22.93 -15.59 18.53
N THR A 594 22.62 -14.84 17.47
CA THR A 594 21.86 -13.58 17.56
C THR A 594 20.35 -13.82 17.81
N ILE A 595 19.74 -14.84 17.19
CA ILE A 595 18.28 -15.08 17.34
C ILE A 595 17.91 -15.43 18.78
N ALA A 596 18.80 -16.11 19.52
CA ALA A 596 18.62 -16.43 20.92
C ALA A 596 18.59 -15.17 21.82
N GLY A 597 19.36 -14.14 21.46
CA GLY A 597 19.43 -12.87 22.19
C GLY A 597 18.29 -11.89 21.91
N ARG A 598 17.56 -12.06 20.79
CA ARG A 598 16.44 -11.20 20.33
C ARG A 598 16.79 -9.70 20.18
N THR A 599 18.07 -9.34 20.18
CA THR A 599 18.57 -7.96 20.03
C THR A 599 19.68 -7.92 18.99
N VAL A 600 19.93 -6.74 18.42
CA VAL A 600 21.07 -6.52 17.52
C VAL A 600 22.37 -6.92 18.23
N ARG A 601 23.24 -7.65 17.55
CA ARG A 601 24.57 -8.02 18.05
C ARG A 601 25.64 -7.54 17.09
N MET A 602 26.75 -7.05 17.64
CA MET A 602 27.97 -6.80 16.87
C MET A 602 29.08 -7.69 17.38
N PHE A 603 29.82 -8.29 16.45
CA PHE A 603 30.99 -9.11 16.71
C PHE A 603 32.21 -8.39 16.11
N VAL A 604 33.28 -8.29 16.91
CA VAL A 604 34.53 -7.61 16.52
C VAL A 604 35.70 -8.57 16.72
N GLY A 605 36.61 -8.66 15.74
CA GLY A 605 37.94 -9.30 15.83
C GLY A 605 38.04 -10.56 16.72
N ASP A 606 38.48 -10.40 17.97
CA ASP A 606 38.63 -11.49 18.95
C ASP A 606 37.33 -12.28 19.23
N GLN A 607 36.17 -11.63 19.15
CA GLN A 607 34.87 -12.28 19.36
C GLN A 607 34.47 -13.15 18.18
N ILE A 608 34.78 -12.73 16.95
CA ILE A 608 34.51 -13.51 15.73
C ILE A 608 35.26 -14.84 15.80
N ASN A 609 36.56 -14.79 16.15
CA ASN A 609 37.36 -16.00 16.34
C ASN A 609 36.85 -16.89 17.49
N SER A 610 36.37 -16.30 18.59
CA SER A 610 35.84 -17.05 19.72
C SER A 610 34.55 -17.81 19.42
N VAL A 611 33.62 -17.19 18.69
CA VAL A 611 32.34 -17.80 18.27
C VAL A 611 32.60 -18.93 17.28
N VAL A 612 33.45 -18.69 16.27
CA VAL A 612 33.84 -19.71 15.29
C VAL A 612 34.49 -20.92 15.99
N HIS A 613 35.39 -20.70 16.96
CA HIS A 613 36.05 -21.78 17.70
C HIS A 613 35.15 -22.52 18.70
N GLN A 614 34.15 -21.86 19.30
CA GLN A 614 33.18 -22.51 20.19
C GLN A 614 32.26 -23.47 19.42
N THR A 615 31.82 -23.09 18.21
CA THR A 615 30.98 -23.96 17.37
C THR A 615 31.76 -25.18 16.89
N THR A 616 33.06 -25.04 16.55
CA THR A 616 33.90 -26.20 16.20
C THR A 616 34.08 -27.16 17.39
N ARG A 617 34.11 -26.62 18.62
CA ARG A 617 34.16 -27.42 19.86
C ARG A 617 32.83 -28.10 20.17
N ASN A 618 31.71 -27.40 20.00
CA ASN A 618 30.38 -27.95 20.27
C ASN A 618 29.98 -29.02 19.25
N GLN A 619 30.36 -28.88 17.97
CA GLN A 619 30.20 -29.96 16.97
C GLN A 619 31.04 -31.19 17.33
N ALA A 620 32.29 -31.01 17.80
CA ALA A 620 33.12 -32.10 18.28
C ALA A 620 32.63 -32.72 19.61
N THR A 621 31.86 -31.97 20.40
CA THR A 621 31.29 -32.44 21.68
C THR A 621 29.94 -33.14 21.44
N GLN A 622 29.12 -32.69 20.48
CA GLN A 622 27.91 -33.39 20.02
C GLN A 622 28.23 -34.73 19.37
N GLU A 623 29.28 -34.83 18.55
CA GLU A 623 29.76 -36.14 18.06
C GLU A 623 30.21 -37.05 19.22
N TYR A 624 30.75 -36.49 20.31
CA TYR A 624 31.15 -37.25 21.50
C TYR A 624 29.97 -37.62 22.42
N GLU A 625 28.94 -36.78 22.51
CA GLU A 625 27.73 -37.00 23.32
C GLU A 625 26.74 -37.94 22.63
N GLU A 626 26.61 -37.91 21.30
CA GLU A 626 25.88 -38.91 20.52
C GLU A 626 26.51 -40.31 20.61
N ILE A 627 27.83 -40.39 20.79
CA ILE A 627 28.53 -41.66 21.06
C ILE A 627 28.27 -42.17 22.48
N MET A 628 27.91 -41.30 23.44
CA MET A 628 27.83 -41.64 24.87
C MET A 628 26.42 -41.61 25.49
N GLY A 629 25.39 -41.17 24.76
CA GLY A 629 23.98 -41.41 25.08
C GLY A 629 23.52 -40.90 26.46
N ILE A 630 23.62 -39.59 26.71
CA ILE A 630 23.09 -38.97 27.95
C ILE A 630 22.01 -37.94 27.59
N GLU A 631 20.76 -38.19 27.99
CA GLU A 631 19.65 -37.24 27.93
C GLU A 631 19.57 -36.41 29.22
N ASN A 632 19.24 -35.12 29.12
CA ASN A 632 18.80 -34.34 30.27
C ASN A 632 17.58 -33.46 29.97
N ILE A 633 16.72 -33.43 30.99
CA ILE A 633 15.36 -32.92 31.11
C ILE A 633 15.38 -31.51 31.74
N HIS A 634 14.31 -30.73 31.50
CA HIS A 634 13.70 -29.63 32.31
C HIS A 634 13.54 -28.31 31.52
N ASP A 635 12.53 -27.47 31.74
CA ASP A 635 11.17 -27.60 32.28
C ASP A 635 10.45 -26.29 31.91
N ASP A 636 9.12 -26.37 31.84
CA ASP A 636 8.18 -25.33 31.42
C ASP A 636 7.70 -24.49 32.62
N GLN A 637 7.64 -23.15 32.56
CA GLN A 637 6.74 -22.32 33.42
C GLN A 637 6.43 -20.91 32.84
N GLY A 638 5.16 -20.69 32.43
CA GLY A 638 4.27 -19.79 33.19
C GLY A 638 4.01 -18.32 32.77
N ASN A 639 2.98 -18.13 31.93
CA ASN A 639 1.83 -17.19 32.04
C ASN A 639 1.95 -15.64 32.24
N ASN A 640 1.48 -14.90 31.21
CA ASN A 640 0.44 -13.82 31.14
C ASN A 640 0.57 -12.53 31.98
N PRO A 641 -0.23 -11.44 31.77
CA PRO A 641 -0.83 -10.83 30.58
C PRO A 641 -0.54 -9.29 30.50
N ASN A 642 -0.12 -8.76 29.36
CA ASN A 642 -0.32 -7.33 29.02
C ASN A 642 -0.13 -7.14 27.52
N ALA A 643 -1.17 -7.49 26.78
CA ALA A 643 -1.33 -7.02 25.41
C ALA A 643 -1.57 -5.50 25.41
N PHE A 644 -1.23 -4.89 24.28
CA PHE A 644 -1.64 -3.55 23.86
C PHE A 644 -0.80 -2.35 24.36
N ARG A 645 0.46 -2.26 23.90
CA ARG A 645 1.09 -0.95 23.60
C ARG A 645 2.26 -1.05 22.62
N GLY A 646 1.96 -0.67 21.37
CA GLY A 646 2.83 0.09 20.46
C GLY A 646 4.13 -0.54 19.95
N ARG A 647 4.17 -0.88 18.65
CA ARG A 647 5.43 -0.98 17.87
C ARG A 647 6.29 0.29 17.91
N ILE A 648 5.74 1.40 18.42
CA ILE A 648 6.39 2.70 18.59
C ILE A 648 7.02 2.85 19.99
N THR A 649 6.58 2.10 21.01
CA THR A 649 7.11 2.21 22.39
C THR A 649 8.44 1.49 22.60
N ASN A 650 8.73 0.42 21.85
CA ASN A 650 10.05 -0.24 21.89
C ASN A 650 11.20 0.63 21.33
N PHE A 651 10.87 1.68 20.57
CA PHE A 651 11.84 2.67 20.10
C PHE A 651 12.36 3.56 21.24
N ILE A 652 11.53 3.78 22.28
CA ILE A 652 11.82 4.69 23.40
C ILE A 652 12.57 3.96 24.52
N GLU A 653 12.28 2.66 24.75
CA GLU A 653 12.96 1.88 25.79
C GLU A 653 14.37 1.38 25.38
N ARG A 654 14.71 1.35 24.09
CA ARG A 654 16.05 0.95 23.59
C ARG A 654 17.14 2.01 23.82
N ASP A 655 16.78 3.29 23.94
CA ASP A 655 17.73 4.37 24.22
C ASP A 655 18.44 4.20 25.59
N ALA A 656 17.89 3.39 26.51
CA ALA A 656 18.41 3.24 27.87
C ALA A 656 19.50 2.15 28.06
N LYS A 657 19.82 1.34 27.03
CA LYS A 657 20.75 0.19 27.18
C LYS A 657 22.03 0.23 26.31
N LEU A 658 22.25 1.31 25.56
CA LEU A 658 23.36 1.41 24.59
C LEU A 658 24.66 2.02 25.16
N GLU A 659 24.77 2.22 26.48
CA GLU A 659 25.90 2.95 27.08
C GLU A 659 27.17 2.14 27.39
N GLU A 660 27.27 0.84 27.06
CA GLU A 660 28.48 0.06 27.35
C GLU A 660 29.00 -0.74 26.15
N ALA A 661 29.58 -0.04 25.16
CA ALA A 661 30.56 -0.64 24.27
C ALA A 661 31.63 0.40 23.91
N ASP A 662 32.82 0.24 24.47
CA ASP A 662 33.95 1.14 24.26
C ASP A 662 34.53 0.95 22.84
N VAL A 663 34.01 1.73 21.89
CA VAL A 663 34.34 1.60 20.45
C VAL A 663 35.68 2.27 20.09
N SER A 664 36.58 2.48 21.04
CA SER A 664 37.78 3.31 20.81
C SER A 664 38.97 2.59 20.15
N LYS A 665 38.90 1.27 19.87
CA LYS A 665 40.04 0.50 19.30
C LYS A 665 39.64 -0.68 18.36
N ALA A 666 38.97 -0.44 17.23
CA ALA A 666 38.74 -1.50 16.24
C ALA A 666 39.30 -1.13 14.87
N THR A 667 40.23 -1.94 14.37
CA THR A 667 40.84 -1.90 13.02
C THR A 667 40.69 -3.23 12.28
N GLU A 668 39.79 -4.11 12.73
CA GLU A 668 39.56 -5.45 12.16
C GLU A 668 38.06 -5.68 11.89
N ASP A 669 37.77 -6.68 11.04
CA ASP A 669 36.45 -7.02 10.50
C ASP A 669 35.33 -7.01 11.55
N VAL A 670 34.18 -6.47 11.16
CA VAL A 670 32.99 -6.33 12.01
C VAL A 670 31.82 -7.07 11.39
N ILE A 671 31.19 -7.96 12.15
CA ILE A 671 29.92 -8.61 11.78
C ILE A 671 28.79 -8.01 12.62
N CYS A 672 27.72 -7.57 11.97
CA CYS A 672 26.54 -6.97 12.61
C CYS A 672 25.27 -7.74 12.21
N ASP A 673 24.61 -8.32 13.20
CA ASP A 673 23.41 -9.13 13.02
C ASP A 673 22.17 -8.46 13.59
N ILE A 674 21.11 -8.48 12.79
CA ILE A 674 19.85 -7.82 13.11
C ILE A 674 18.70 -8.79 12.97
N PRO A 675 18.01 -9.14 14.07
CA PRO A 675 16.91 -10.08 14.03
C PRO A 675 15.63 -9.44 13.45
N LEU A 676 14.94 -10.21 12.61
CA LEU A 676 13.66 -9.87 12.01
C LEU A 676 12.54 -10.56 12.78
N PHE A 677 11.58 -9.77 13.25
CA PHE A 677 10.39 -10.26 13.93
C PHE A 677 9.13 -9.78 13.23
N SER A 678 8.13 -10.64 13.20
CA SER A 678 6.79 -10.36 12.69
C SER A 678 6.00 -9.37 13.58
N SER A 679 4.79 -9.06 13.12
CA SER A 679 3.77 -8.34 13.88
C SER A 679 3.48 -8.88 15.29
N ASP A 680 3.59 -10.20 15.45
CA ASP A 680 3.28 -10.98 16.66
C ASP A 680 4.53 -11.46 17.41
N GLN A 681 5.70 -10.88 17.13
CA GLN A 681 6.99 -11.18 17.79
C GLN A 681 7.54 -12.59 17.49
N THR A 682 7.04 -13.26 16.45
CA THR A 682 7.62 -14.51 15.94
C THR A 682 8.88 -14.20 15.11
N PRO A 683 9.97 -14.97 15.28
CA PRO A 683 11.20 -14.78 14.53
C PRO A 683 10.99 -15.13 13.05
N LEU A 684 11.25 -14.19 12.15
CA LEU A 684 11.14 -14.38 10.70
C LEU A 684 12.49 -14.68 10.04
N GLY A 685 13.60 -14.20 10.62
CA GLY A 685 14.92 -14.29 10.01
C GLY A 685 15.94 -13.33 10.61
N ILE A 686 17.12 -13.24 9.99
CA ILE A 686 18.22 -12.34 10.39
C ILE A 686 18.84 -11.67 9.16
N ILE A 687 19.16 -10.39 9.29
CA ILE A 687 20.06 -9.68 8.38
C ILE A 687 21.46 -9.66 9.01
N GLU A 688 22.43 -10.24 8.32
CA GLU A 688 23.84 -10.29 8.71
C GLU A 688 24.66 -9.39 7.78
N LEU A 689 25.48 -8.51 8.36
CA LEU A 689 26.32 -7.55 7.64
C LEU A 689 27.79 -7.74 8.02
N GLU A 690 28.66 -7.83 7.03
CA GLU A 690 30.11 -7.86 7.23
C GLU A 690 30.71 -6.56 6.69
N SER A 691 31.53 -5.87 7.48
CA SER A 691 32.18 -4.63 7.06
C SER A 691 33.63 -4.58 7.54
N ASN A 692 34.50 -4.09 6.64
CA ASN A 692 35.91 -3.83 6.91
C ASN A 692 36.11 -2.43 7.50
N SER A 693 35.02 -1.73 7.82
CA SER A 693 35.00 -0.38 8.35
C SER A 693 34.14 -0.31 9.61
N LYS A 694 34.45 0.64 10.48
CA LYS A 694 33.75 0.80 11.76
C LYS A 694 32.32 1.27 11.52
N ILE A 695 31.35 0.43 11.88
CA ILE A 695 29.92 0.76 11.89
C ILE A 695 29.65 1.74 13.04
N LEU A 696 29.07 2.90 12.74
CA LEU A 696 28.74 3.92 13.73
C LEU A 696 27.39 3.61 14.39
N THR A 697 27.16 4.14 15.59
CA THR A 697 25.87 4.00 16.30
C THR A 697 24.68 4.59 15.52
N GLU A 698 24.95 5.59 14.68
CA GLU A 698 23.95 6.18 13.78
C GLU A 698 23.56 5.23 12.64
N ASP A 699 24.51 4.42 12.15
CA ASP A 699 24.26 3.39 11.13
C ASP A 699 23.35 2.29 11.69
N ILE A 700 23.55 1.89 12.95
CA ILE A 700 22.71 0.89 13.62
C ILE A 700 21.24 1.33 13.67
N LYS A 701 20.98 2.61 13.97
CA LYS A 701 19.61 3.16 13.99
C LYS A 701 18.95 3.11 12.61
N LEU A 702 19.73 3.35 11.56
CA LEU A 702 19.25 3.28 10.19
C LEU A 702 18.99 1.82 9.78
N LEU A 703 19.88 0.90 10.16
CA LEU A 703 19.77 -0.52 9.90
C LEU A 703 18.54 -1.16 10.57
N ASP A 704 18.21 -0.75 11.80
CA ASP A 704 16.98 -1.16 12.49
C ASP A 704 15.71 -0.81 11.69
N CYS A 705 15.68 0.36 11.04
CA CYS A 705 14.56 0.73 10.16
C CYS A 705 14.43 -0.22 8.97
N PHE A 706 15.55 -0.58 8.32
CA PHE A 706 15.54 -1.53 7.20
C PHE A 706 15.10 -2.94 7.63
N ALA A 707 15.48 -3.38 8.82
CA ALA A 707 15.04 -4.64 9.39
C ALA A 707 13.51 -4.68 9.58
N VAL A 708 12.91 -3.63 10.11
CA VAL A 708 11.44 -3.53 10.22
C VAL A 708 10.77 -3.63 8.85
N PHE A 709 11.34 -2.99 7.82
CA PHE A 709 10.83 -3.10 6.45
C PHE A 709 10.97 -4.49 5.84
N ALA A 710 12.12 -5.14 6.02
CA ALA A 710 12.32 -6.50 5.56
C ALA A 710 11.32 -7.45 6.23
N ALA A 711 11.11 -7.32 7.54
CA ALA A 711 10.13 -8.11 8.28
C ALA A 711 8.69 -7.90 7.76
N VAL A 712 8.25 -6.65 7.59
CA VAL A 712 6.91 -6.33 7.07
C VAL A 712 6.73 -6.81 5.63
N SER A 713 7.79 -6.75 4.81
CA SER A 713 7.76 -7.23 3.42
C SER A 713 7.63 -8.75 3.34
N ILE A 714 8.34 -9.48 4.20
CA ILE A 714 8.26 -10.94 4.32
C ILE A 714 6.86 -11.33 4.82
N GLU A 715 6.35 -10.67 5.85
CA GLU A 715 5.02 -10.92 6.40
C GLU A 715 3.91 -10.65 5.37
N ARG A 716 4.00 -9.53 4.65
CA ARG A 716 3.05 -9.23 3.56
C ARG A 716 3.18 -10.19 2.38
N SER A 717 4.38 -10.67 2.06
CA SER A 717 4.58 -11.73 1.07
C SER A 717 3.81 -12.98 1.45
N GLN A 718 3.98 -13.46 2.69
CA GLN A 718 3.27 -14.63 3.20
C GLN A 718 1.74 -14.40 3.17
N LEU A 719 1.28 -13.20 3.52
CA LEU A 719 -0.14 -12.82 3.45
C LEU A 719 -0.68 -12.67 2.01
N MET A 720 0.13 -12.22 1.05
CA MET A 720 -0.26 -12.14 -0.37
C MET A 720 -0.21 -13.51 -1.04
N ASP A 721 0.73 -14.37 -0.69
CA ASP A 721 0.76 -15.78 -1.10
C ASP A 721 -0.50 -16.50 -0.57
N LEU A 722 -0.90 -16.24 0.70
CA LEU A 722 -2.18 -16.68 1.26
C LEU A 722 -3.39 -16.17 0.46
N ALA A 723 -3.38 -14.90 0.05
CA ALA A 723 -4.50 -14.25 -0.64
C ALA A 723 -4.60 -14.55 -2.14
N THR A 724 -3.50 -14.88 -2.82
CA THR A 724 -3.44 -15.09 -4.28
C THR A 724 -3.45 -16.56 -4.70
N LEU A 725 -2.87 -17.44 -3.90
CA LEU A 725 -2.76 -18.86 -4.20
C LEU A 725 -3.73 -19.73 -3.38
N GLY A 726 -4.34 -19.14 -2.33
CA GLY A 726 -5.13 -19.86 -1.35
C GLY A 726 -4.24 -20.58 -0.33
N GLN A 727 -4.75 -20.78 0.88
CA GLN A 727 -4.05 -21.47 1.96
C GLN A 727 -3.61 -22.90 1.56
N SER A 728 -4.40 -23.55 0.70
CA SER A 728 -4.12 -24.88 0.17
C SER A 728 -2.85 -24.96 -0.68
N GLU A 729 -2.50 -23.93 -1.44
CA GLU A 729 -1.30 -23.93 -2.30
C GLU A 729 -0.01 -23.63 -1.51
N MET A 730 -0.10 -22.85 -0.43
CA MET A 730 1.02 -22.67 0.50
C MET A 730 1.32 -23.95 1.28
N GLU A 731 0.30 -24.58 1.83
CA GLU A 731 0.44 -25.89 2.47
C GLU A 731 0.96 -26.92 1.45
N LEU A 732 0.46 -26.91 0.22
CA LEU A 732 0.95 -27.79 -0.85
C LEU A 732 2.47 -27.64 -1.06
N LYS A 733 3.00 -26.41 -1.15
CA LYS A 733 4.45 -26.15 -1.28
C LYS A 733 5.27 -26.61 -0.07
N GLN A 734 4.69 -26.54 1.13
CA GLN A 734 5.38 -27.00 2.35
C GLN A 734 5.56 -28.52 2.33
N TRP A 735 4.54 -29.26 1.86
CA TRP A 735 4.47 -30.71 1.99
C TRP A 735 4.82 -31.50 0.72
N ILE A 736 4.74 -30.88 -0.47
CA ILE A 736 4.94 -31.56 -1.76
C ILE A 736 5.84 -30.68 -2.65
N SER A 737 6.97 -31.23 -3.12
CA SER A 737 7.85 -30.51 -4.05
C SER A 737 7.18 -30.32 -5.42
N ASP A 738 7.62 -29.33 -6.20
CA ASP A 738 7.05 -29.08 -7.54
C ASP A 738 7.20 -30.29 -8.48
N GLU A 739 8.27 -31.09 -8.34
CA GLU A 739 8.42 -32.33 -9.11
C GLU A 739 7.46 -33.44 -8.64
N GLU A 740 7.13 -33.48 -7.35
CA GLU A 740 6.27 -34.50 -6.75
C GLU A 740 4.78 -34.27 -7.00
N ARG A 741 4.36 -33.04 -7.34
CA ARG A 741 2.95 -32.66 -7.54
C ARG A 741 2.23 -33.45 -8.62
N ALA A 742 2.88 -33.62 -9.76
CA ALA A 742 2.32 -34.31 -10.92
C ALA A 742 2.43 -35.85 -10.83
N LEU A 743 3.17 -36.35 -9.83
CA LEU A 743 3.32 -37.80 -9.63
C LEU A 743 1.98 -38.42 -9.22
N ILE A 744 1.84 -39.69 -9.61
CA ILE A 744 0.64 -40.50 -9.36
C ILE A 744 1.07 -41.76 -8.63
N GLY A 745 0.42 -42.04 -7.50
CA GLY A 745 0.62 -43.29 -6.73
C GLY A 745 1.92 -43.39 -5.94
N GLN A 746 2.79 -42.37 -5.99
CA GLN A 746 3.97 -42.24 -5.13
C GLN A 746 3.68 -41.20 -4.05
N ILE A 747 3.80 -41.58 -2.77
CA ILE A 747 3.60 -40.65 -1.66
C ILE A 747 4.75 -39.64 -1.68
N PRO A 748 4.48 -38.32 -1.61
CA PRO A 748 5.51 -37.30 -1.45
C PRO A 748 6.40 -37.57 -0.24
N THR A 749 7.69 -37.26 -0.36
CA THR A 749 8.70 -37.67 0.63
C THR A 749 8.38 -37.17 2.05
N LYS A 750 7.88 -35.93 2.17
CA LYS A 750 7.50 -35.33 3.46
C LYS A 750 6.19 -35.88 4.04
N LEU A 751 5.36 -36.53 3.23
CA LEU A 751 4.07 -37.08 3.62
C LEU A 751 4.11 -38.58 3.98
N LEU A 752 5.27 -39.22 3.88
CA LEU A 752 5.45 -40.64 4.19
C LEU A 752 5.27 -40.92 5.70
N ILE A 753 4.51 -41.97 6.02
CA ILE A 753 4.42 -42.55 7.37
C ILE A 753 4.91 -44.00 7.32
N ASN A 754 5.79 -44.37 8.26
CA ASN A 754 6.26 -45.74 8.44
C ASN A 754 5.73 -46.39 9.74
N ASP A 755 4.70 -45.82 10.37
CA ASP A 755 4.10 -46.36 11.59
C ASP A 755 2.93 -47.32 11.26
N PRO A 756 3.04 -48.63 11.58
CA PRO A 756 1.95 -49.58 11.34
C PRO A 756 0.71 -49.34 12.19
N LYS A 757 0.79 -48.53 13.27
CA LYS A 757 -0.35 -48.22 14.15
C LYS A 757 -1.49 -47.48 13.45
N ILE A 758 -1.24 -46.90 12.27
CA ILE A 758 -2.31 -46.28 11.47
C ILE A 758 -3.37 -47.30 11.01
N TYR A 759 -3.08 -48.61 11.08
CA TYR A 759 -4.02 -49.67 10.69
C TYR A 759 -4.50 -50.53 11.86
N THR A 760 -4.28 -50.09 13.11
CA THR A 760 -4.68 -50.82 14.32
C THR A 760 -5.86 -50.15 15.02
N VAL A 761 -6.50 -50.89 15.94
CA VAL A 761 -7.70 -50.43 16.67
C VAL A 761 -7.39 -49.35 17.71
N ASP A 762 -6.16 -49.31 18.22
CA ASP A 762 -5.64 -48.35 19.21
C ASP A 762 -5.16 -47.03 18.61
N PHE A 763 -5.46 -46.77 17.33
CA PHE A 763 -5.22 -45.47 16.72
C PHE A 763 -5.96 -44.35 17.47
N ASP A 764 -5.22 -43.29 17.79
CA ASP A 764 -5.72 -42.08 18.43
C ASP A 764 -5.57 -40.90 17.45
N ALA A 765 -6.68 -40.46 16.84
CA ALA A 765 -6.66 -39.36 15.89
C ALA A 765 -6.09 -38.04 16.47
N GLN A 766 -6.18 -37.83 17.79
CA GLN A 766 -5.63 -36.66 18.46
C GLN A 766 -4.10 -36.62 18.41
N ALA A 767 -3.45 -37.79 18.44
CA ALA A 767 -1.98 -37.89 18.38
C ALA A 767 -1.41 -37.49 17.00
N TRP A 768 -2.26 -37.44 15.97
CA TRP A 768 -1.87 -37.14 14.58
C TRP A 768 -2.34 -35.76 14.09
N ASP A 769 -2.61 -34.84 15.02
CA ASP A 769 -3.11 -33.50 14.72
C ASP A 769 -2.26 -32.71 13.71
N GLY A 770 -2.92 -31.84 12.95
CA GLY A 770 -2.30 -31.00 11.94
C GLY A 770 -1.92 -31.80 10.69
N ALA A 771 -0.65 -31.76 10.31
CA ALA A 771 -0.18 -32.43 9.09
C ALA A 771 -0.25 -33.97 9.17
N GLY A 772 -0.25 -34.54 10.39
CA GLY A 772 -0.34 -35.99 10.59
C GLY A 772 -1.59 -36.59 9.95
N HIS A 773 -2.74 -35.93 10.04
CA HIS A 773 -4.00 -36.37 9.41
C HIS A 773 -3.88 -36.51 7.89
N ILE A 774 -3.23 -35.54 7.23
CA ILE A 774 -3.01 -35.57 5.77
C ILE A 774 -2.13 -36.76 5.42
N LYS A 775 -1.05 -36.97 6.19
CA LYS A 775 -0.14 -38.11 5.99
C LYS A 775 -0.85 -39.47 6.15
N VAL A 776 -1.76 -39.59 7.14
CA VAL A 776 -2.57 -40.81 7.35
C VAL A 776 -3.46 -41.08 6.13
N LEU A 777 -4.16 -40.05 5.62
CA LEU A 777 -5.03 -40.19 4.45
C LEU A 777 -4.24 -40.53 3.17
N PHE A 778 -3.07 -39.92 2.94
CA PHE A 778 -2.17 -40.29 1.84
C PHE A 778 -1.72 -41.75 1.94
N SER A 779 -1.38 -42.21 3.14
CA SER A 779 -0.99 -43.60 3.39
C SER A 779 -2.15 -44.57 3.12
N ILE A 780 -3.38 -44.21 3.49
CA ILE A 780 -4.59 -44.98 3.17
C ILE A 780 -4.81 -45.09 1.65
N PHE A 781 -4.76 -43.97 0.92
CA PHE A 781 -4.93 -43.96 -0.53
C PHE A 781 -3.86 -44.79 -1.25
N SER A 782 -2.61 -44.73 -0.78
CA SER A 782 -1.50 -45.49 -1.33
C SER A 782 -1.62 -46.99 -1.05
N ARG A 783 -2.06 -47.38 0.16
CA ARG A 783 -2.22 -48.78 0.58
C ARG A 783 -3.14 -49.61 -0.31
N PHE A 784 -4.15 -48.97 -0.90
CA PHE A 784 -5.12 -49.58 -1.82
C PHE A 784 -4.86 -49.21 -3.31
N GLU A 785 -3.75 -48.52 -3.58
CA GLU A 785 -3.35 -48.06 -4.92
C GLU A 785 -4.42 -47.22 -5.64
N LEU A 786 -5.26 -46.48 -4.89
CA LEU A 786 -6.42 -45.77 -5.45
C LEU A 786 -5.97 -44.61 -6.33
N ALA A 787 -4.97 -43.85 -5.89
CA ALA A 787 -4.40 -42.75 -6.67
C ALA A 787 -3.86 -43.25 -8.01
N LYS A 788 -3.23 -44.43 -8.03
CA LYS A 788 -2.71 -45.06 -9.25
C LYS A 788 -3.81 -45.57 -10.17
N GLU A 789 -4.82 -46.25 -9.61
CA GLU A 789 -5.97 -46.77 -10.37
C GLU A 789 -6.75 -45.64 -11.05
N PHE A 790 -7.09 -44.59 -10.30
CA PHE A 790 -7.93 -43.49 -10.76
C PHE A 790 -7.16 -42.28 -11.29
N LYS A 791 -5.84 -42.43 -11.50
CA LYS A 791 -4.93 -41.39 -12.04
C LYS A 791 -5.04 -40.05 -11.32
N ILE A 792 -5.11 -40.09 -9.98
CA ILE A 792 -5.17 -38.91 -9.12
C ILE A 792 -3.73 -38.47 -8.85
N THR A 793 -3.42 -37.22 -9.20
CA THR A 793 -2.11 -36.63 -8.91
C THR A 793 -2.00 -36.28 -7.43
N ASN A 794 -0.77 -36.22 -6.91
CA ASN A 794 -0.52 -35.81 -5.53
C ASN A 794 -1.10 -34.43 -5.22
N GLU A 795 -1.01 -33.50 -6.17
CA GLU A 795 -1.62 -32.17 -6.06
C GLU A 795 -3.15 -32.23 -5.90
N LYS A 796 -3.85 -33.00 -6.76
CA LYS A 796 -5.32 -33.11 -6.69
C LYS A 796 -5.78 -33.78 -5.40
N LEU A 797 -5.07 -34.83 -4.96
CA LEU A 797 -5.39 -35.51 -3.71
C LEU A 797 -5.17 -34.59 -2.50
N PHE A 798 -4.06 -33.85 -2.48
CA PHE A 798 -3.76 -32.90 -1.42
C PHE A 798 -4.83 -31.81 -1.36
N LYS A 799 -5.15 -31.17 -2.50
CA LYS A 799 -6.17 -30.12 -2.59
C LYS A 799 -7.54 -30.63 -2.16
N PHE A 800 -7.96 -31.82 -2.59
CA PHE A 800 -9.19 -32.44 -2.12
C PHE A 800 -9.22 -32.59 -0.59
N ILE A 801 -8.17 -33.14 0.01
CA ILE A 801 -8.08 -33.38 1.45
C ILE A 801 -8.08 -32.06 2.24
N THR A 802 -7.31 -31.06 1.81
CA THR A 802 -7.24 -29.78 2.53
C THR A 802 -8.55 -29.00 2.39
N GLU A 803 -9.15 -28.97 1.20
CA GLU A 803 -10.38 -28.22 0.98
C GLU A 803 -11.57 -28.86 1.70
N ILE A 804 -11.65 -30.20 1.77
CA ILE A 804 -12.71 -30.84 2.57
C ILE A 804 -12.44 -30.65 4.07
N ARG A 805 -11.20 -30.77 4.55
CA ARG A 805 -10.79 -30.48 5.94
C ARG A 805 -11.25 -29.09 6.35
N ASP A 806 -11.04 -28.09 5.50
CA ASP A 806 -11.34 -26.70 5.81
C ASP A 806 -12.85 -26.42 5.86
N THR A 807 -13.70 -27.34 5.39
CA THR A 807 -15.15 -27.27 5.62
C THR A 807 -15.57 -27.74 7.00
N TYR A 808 -14.75 -28.51 7.72
CA TYR A 808 -15.10 -28.98 9.06
C TYR A 808 -14.99 -27.87 10.10
N ASN A 809 -16.08 -27.59 10.80
CA ASN A 809 -16.10 -26.55 11.83
C ASN A 809 -15.33 -26.97 13.07
N LYS A 810 -14.88 -25.98 13.84
CA LYS A 810 -14.18 -26.17 15.12
C LYS A 810 -15.18 -26.46 16.26
N VAL A 811 -15.92 -27.56 16.13
CA VAL A 811 -16.81 -28.10 17.17
C VAL A 811 -16.11 -29.18 17.98
N PRO A 812 -16.54 -29.50 19.21
CA PRO A 812 -15.85 -30.45 20.06
C PRO A 812 -15.68 -31.83 19.43
N TYR A 813 -16.76 -32.46 18.94
CA TYR A 813 -16.77 -33.85 18.47
C TYR A 813 -16.78 -33.95 16.94
N HIS A 814 -17.81 -33.44 16.26
CA HIS A 814 -17.99 -33.59 14.80
C HIS A 814 -17.08 -32.64 14.00
N ASN A 815 -15.78 -32.76 14.19
CA ASN A 815 -14.73 -31.98 13.53
C ASN A 815 -13.84 -32.87 12.65
N TRP A 816 -12.81 -32.30 12.03
CA TRP A 816 -11.91 -33.02 11.15
C TRP A 816 -11.23 -34.25 11.79
N ARG A 817 -10.95 -34.21 13.10
CA ARG A 817 -10.34 -35.35 13.80
C ARG A 817 -11.27 -36.56 13.78
N HIS A 818 -12.56 -36.33 14.01
CA HIS A 818 -13.58 -37.38 13.96
C HIS A 818 -13.64 -37.99 12.57
N ALA A 819 -13.69 -37.18 11.50
CA ALA A 819 -13.67 -37.68 10.13
C ALA A 819 -12.45 -38.59 9.85
N VAL A 820 -11.26 -38.19 10.30
CA VAL A 820 -10.03 -39.00 10.15
C VAL A 820 -10.10 -40.29 10.98
N ASP A 821 -10.62 -40.23 12.20
CA ASP A 821 -10.82 -41.41 13.07
C ASP A 821 -11.77 -42.43 12.42
N VAL A 822 -12.90 -41.95 11.89
CA VAL A 822 -13.90 -42.76 11.17
C VAL A 822 -13.29 -43.40 9.93
N THR A 823 -12.60 -42.62 9.09
CA THR A 823 -11.91 -43.15 7.91
C THR A 823 -10.90 -44.21 8.31
N GLN A 824 -10.07 -43.95 9.32
CA GLN A 824 -9.08 -44.90 9.80
C GLN A 824 -9.73 -46.20 10.31
N PHE A 825 -10.80 -46.10 11.10
CA PHE A 825 -11.47 -47.27 11.65
C PHE A 825 -12.13 -48.12 10.57
N VAL A 826 -12.74 -47.51 9.55
CA VAL A 826 -13.24 -48.21 8.36
C VAL A 826 -12.11 -48.98 7.67
N ILE A 827 -10.93 -48.37 7.51
CA ILE A 827 -9.79 -49.05 6.90
C ILE A 827 -9.27 -50.21 7.76
N TYR A 828 -9.15 -50.03 9.07
CA TYR A 828 -8.81 -51.11 10.00
C TYR A 828 -9.78 -52.29 9.85
N GLN A 829 -11.10 -52.03 9.84
CA GLN A 829 -12.12 -53.07 9.66
C GLN A 829 -11.94 -53.83 8.34
N LEU A 830 -11.69 -53.12 7.24
CA LEU A 830 -11.50 -53.73 5.92
C LEU A 830 -10.26 -54.62 5.86
N ILE A 831 -9.13 -54.14 6.38
CA ILE A 831 -7.86 -54.88 6.39
C ILE A 831 -7.96 -56.11 7.31
N TRP A 832 -8.50 -55.94 8.53
CA TRP A 832 -8.60 -57.02 9.51
C TRP A 832 -9.55 -58.13 9.04
N SER A 833 -10.69 -57.75 8.47
CA SER A 833 -11.66 -58.71 7.93
C SER A 833 -11.19 -59.37 6.62
N GLY A 834 -10.30 -58.72 5.86
CA GLY A 834 -9.92 -59.13 4.51
C GLY A 834 -10.93 -58.70 3.44
N TYR A 835 -11.89 -57.83 3.78
CA TYR A 835 -12.87 -57.28 2.84
C TYR A 835 -12.27 -56.21 1.93
N ASP A 836 -11.06 -55.74 2.22
CA ASP A 836 -10.22 -54.98 1.27
C ASP A 836 -9.99 -55.73 -0.06
N LYS A 837 -10.07 -57.06 -0.06
CA LYS A 837 -9.94 -57.90 -1.27
C LYS A 837 -11.29 -58.31 -1.87
N VAL A 838 -12.38 -58.09 -1.14
CA VAL A 838 -13.74 -58.45 -1.55
C VAL A 838 -14.41 -57.29 -2.26
N PHE A 839 -14.21 -56.06 -1.77
CA PHE A 839 -14.69 -54.85 -2.42
C PHE A 839 -13.81 -54.51 -3.62
N SER A 840 -14.45 -54.04 -4.69
CA SER A 840 -13.74 -53.49 -5.85
C SER A 840 -13.03 -52.19 -5.47
N LYS A 841 -11.99 -51.82 -6.20
CA LYS A 841 -11.32 -50.52 -6.00
C LYS A 841 -12.30 -49.35 -6.13
N PHE A 842 -13.32 -49.47 -6.96
CA PHE A 842 -14.39 -48.46 -7.12
C PHE A 842 -15.23 -48.31 -5.85
N GLU A 843 -15.63 -49.42 -5.23
CA GLU A 843 -16.38 -49.42 -3.96
C GLU A 843 -15.53 -48.95 -2.78
N LEU A 844 -14.28 -49.42 -2.69
CA LEU A 844 -13.34 -48.94 -1.66
C LEU A 844 -13.12 -47.44 -1.75
N PHE A 845 -12.99 -46.91 -2.97
CA PHE A 845 -12.84 -45.49 -3.19
C PHE A 845 -14.08 -44.71 -2.77
N ALA A 846 -15.28 -45.19 -3.12
CA ALA A 846 -16.54 -44.58 -2.68
C ALA A 846 -16.66 -44.57 -1.15
N LEU A 847 -16.32 -45.68 -0.49
CA LEU A 847 -16.40 -45.83 0.96
C LEU A 847 -15.40 -44.93 1.70
N ILE A 848 -14.17 -44.83 1.21
CA ILE A 848 -13.15 -43.95 1.80
C ILE A 848 -13.56 -42.49 1.62
N VAL A 849 -13.96 -42.07 0.42
CA VAL A 849 -14.39 -40.69 0.18
C VAL A 849 -15.64 -40.36 1.01
N ALA A 850 -16.62 -41.26 1.10
CA ALA A 850 -17.78 -41.08 1.96
C ALA A 850 -17.39 -40.93 3.43
N SER A 851 -16.45 -41.73 3.94
CA SER A 851 -15.99 -41.62 5.33
C SER A 851 -15.30 -40.28 5.64
N ILE A 852 -14.50 -39.75 4.70
CA ILE A 852 -13.84 -38.44 4.84
C ILE A 852 -14.86 -37.30 4.83
N CYS A 853 -15.95 -37.48 4.10
CA CYS A 853 -16.93 -36.43 3.81
C CYS A 853 -18.19 -36.47 4.68
N HIS A 854 -18.40 -37.53 5.48
CA HIS A 854 -19.72 -37.83 6.07
C HIS A 854 -20.27 -36.74 6.98
N ASP A 855 -19.40 -35.95 7.63
CA ASP A 855 -19.73 -34.86 8.56
C ASP A 855 -19.24 -33.48 8.06
N ALA A 856 -19.00 -33.33 6.76
CA ALA A 856 -18.46 -32.10 6.17
C ALA A 856 -19.35 -30.88 6.50
N ASN A 857 -18.77 -29.85 7.12
CA ASN A 857 -19.48 -28.66 7.61
C ASN A 857 -20.55 -28.93 8.69
N HIS A 858 -20.36 -29.95 9.52
CA HIS A 858 -21.18 -30.13 10.73
C HIS A 858 -21.00 -28.94 11.69
N ASP A 859 -22.08 -28.38 12.21
CA ASP A 859 -22.09 -27.18 13.06
C ASP A 859 -22.20 -27.48 14.57
N GLY A 860 -22.27 -28.78 14.91
CA GLY A 860 -22.37 -29.28 16.27
C GLY A 860 -23.81 -29.41 16.76
N PHE A 861 -24.79 -29.29 15.86
CA PHE A 861 -26.20 -29.38 16.20
C PHE A 861 -26.89 -30.58 15.55
N SER A 862 -27.72 -31.26 16.34
CA SER A 862 -28.53 -32.38 15.88
C SER A 862 -29.59 -31.97 14.83
N ASN A 863 -30.02 -32.94 14.01
CA ASN A 863 -31.16 -32.78 13.09
C ASN A 863 -32.44 -32.28 13.82
N VAL A 864 -32.68 -32.75 15.05
CA VAL A 864 -33.85 -32.35 15.87
C VAL A 864 -33.78 -30.88 16.25
N TYR A 865 -32.60 -30.39 16.67
CA TYR A 865 -32.40 -28.98 16.97
C TYR A 865 -32.62 -28.11 15.74
N ASN A 866 -31.98 -28.46 14.61
CA ASN A 866 -32.08 -27.70 13.37
C ASN A 866 -33.53 -27.47 12.91
N VAL A 867 -34.40 -28.48 13.07
CA VAL A 867 -35.83 -28.39 12.76
C VAL A 867 -36.60 -27.58 13.81
N LYS A 868 -36.39 -27.81 15.12
CA LYS A 868 -37.11 -27.09 16.19
C LYS A 868 -36.75 -25.61 16.25
N ALA A 869 -35.49 -25.27 16.03
CA ALA A 869 -34.99 -23.89 16.03
C ALA A 869 -35.28 -23.16 14.71
N GLU A 870 -35.97 -23.80 13.75
CA GLU A 870 -36.27 -23.26 12.43
C GLU A 870 -35.04 -22.64 11.73
N THR A 871 -33.89 -23.31 11.86
CA THR A 871 -32.67 -22.89 11.17
C THR A 871 -32.88 -22.92 9.65
N PRO A 872 -32.10 -22.14 8.87
CA PRO A 872 -32.21 -22.18 7.41
C PRO A 872 -32.09 -23.60 6.82
N LEU A 873 -31.16 -24.41 7.35
CA LEU A 873 -30.99 -25.81 6.93
C LEU A 873 -32.19 -26.68 7.34
N GLY A 874 -32.69 -26.53 8.57
CA GLY A 874 -33.87 -27.24 9.06
C GLY A 874 -35.15 -26.90 8.30
N ILE A 875 -35.30 -25.67 7.80
CA ILE A 875 -36.40 -25.25 6.92
C ILE A 875 -36.22 -25.84 5.51
N LEU A 876 -35.01 -25.75 4.95
CA LEU A 876 -34.73 -26.15 3.57
C LEU A 876 -34.86 -27.67 3.36
N PHE A 877 -34.31 -28.47 4.28
CA PHE A 877 -34.32 -29.93 4.21
C PHE A 877 -35.39 -30.57 5.11
N LYS A 878 -36.46 -29.82 5.39
CA LYS A 878 -37.56 -30.27 6.25
C LYS A 878 -38.13 -31.62 5.75
N ASN A 879 -38.19 -32.62 6.63
CA ASN A 879 -38.58 -34.02 6.37
C ASN A 879 -37.53 -34.90 5.66
N GLN A 880 -36.26 -34.49 5.64
CA GLN A 880 -35.12 -35.31 5.20
C GLN A 880 -34.05 -35.35 6.31
N SER A 881 -32.99 -36.12 6.08
CA SER A 881 -31.79 -36.14 6.93
C SER A 881 -31.04 -34.81 6.71
N VAL A 882 -31.35 -33.80 7.54
CA VAL A 882 -31.00 -32.38 7.31
C VAL A 882 -29.49 -32.22 7.15
N MET A 883 -28.73 -32.66 8.15
CA MET A 883 -27.28 -32.52 8.17
C MET A 883 -26.60 -33.44 7.15
N GLU A 884 -27.02 -34.70 7.01
CA GLU A 884 -26.43 -35.63 6.04
C GLU A 884 -26.62 -35.18 4.59
N THR A 885 -27.76 -34.55 4.30
CA THR A 885 -27.99 -33.90 2.98
C THR A 885 -27.08 -32.69 2.79
N HIS A 886 -26.84 -31.92 3.86
CA HIS A 886 -25.92 -30.80 3.85
C HIS A 886 -24.45 -31.25 3.68
N HIS A 887 -24.01 -32.31 4.35
CA HIS A 887 -22.68 -32.91 4.18
C HIS A 887 -22.44 -33.34 2.73
N CYS A 888 -23.45 -33.96 2.09
CA CYS A 888 -23.41 -34.27 0.66
C CYS A 888 -23.27 -33.00 -0.20
N GLN A 889 -24.09 -31.97 0.05
CA GLN A 889 -24.06 -30.71 -0.69
C GLN A 889 -22.71 -30.00 -0.59
N THR A 890 -22.13 -29.94 0.61
CA THR A 890 -20.79 -29.39 0.88
C THR A 890 -19.72 -30.16 0.11
N SER A 891 -19.76 -31.50 0.20
CA SER A 891 -18.79 -32.38 -0.47
C SER A 891 -18.87 -32.28 -2.00
N ILE A 892 -20.08 -32.18 -2.56
CA ILE A 892 -20.30 -31.91 -3.99
C ILE A 892 -19.65 -30.58 -4.37
N GLY A 893 -19.82 -29.53 -3.57
CA GLY A 893 -19.22 -28.22 -3.83
C GLY A 893 -17.69 -28.26 -3.91
N VAL A 894 -17.03 -29.03 -3.03
CA VAL A 894 -15.57 -29.19 -3.02
C VAL A 894 -15.09 -30.03 -4.21
N ILE A 895 -15.62 -31.24 -4.37
CA ILE A 895 -15.13 -32.20 -5.38
C ILE A 895 -15.44 -31.71 -6.81
N SER A 896 -16.46 -30.86 -6.99
CA SER A 896 -16.80 -30.28 -8.31
C SER A 896 -15.79 -29.23 -8.79
N LYS A 897 -14.89 -28.72 -7.94
CA LYS A 897 -13.78 -27.84 -8.34
C LYS A 897 -12.77 -28.62 -9.17
N GLU A 898 -12.26 -28.06 -10.27
CA GLU A 898 -11.39 -28.77 -11.22
C GLU A 898 -10.09 -29.29 -10.54
N GLU A 899 -9.53 -28.47 -9.66
CA GLU A 899 -8.33 -28.72 -8.87
C GLU A 899 -8.52 -29.77 -7.76
N CYS A 900 -9.76 -30.03 -7.33
CA CYS A 900 -10.12 -31.02 -6.31
C CYS A 900 -10.79 -32.27 -6.90
N ASN A 901 -11.07 -32.29 -8.21
CA ASN A 901 -11.89 -33.33 -8.82
C ASN A 901 -11.10 -34.64 -8.98
N ILE A 902 -11.13 -35.44 -7.90
CA ILE A 902 -10.59 -36.80 -7.82
C ILE A 902 -11.39 -37.82 -8.66
N PHE A 903 -12.51 -37.40 -9.27
CA PHE A 903 -13.33 -38.21 -10.19
C PHE A 903 -13.10 -37.86 -11.67
N SER A 904 -12.11 -37.02 -11.96
CA SER A 904 -11.88 -36.46 -13.31
C SER A 904 -11.66 -37.49 -14.43
N ILE A 905 -11.28 -38.74 -14.11
CA ILE A 905 -11.09 -39.80 -15.11
C ILE A 905 -12.38 -40.55 -15.47
N PHE A 906 -13.43 -40.45 -14.65
CA PHE A 906 -14.65 -41.22 -14.82
C PHE A 906 -15.46 -40.79 -16.03
N ASN A 907 -16.03 -41.78 -16.73
CA ASN A 907 -17.05 -41.50 -17.73
C ASN A 907 -18.38 -41.08 -17.04
N PRO A 908 -19.35 -40.50 -17.77
CA PRO A 908 -20.59 -40.01 -17.17
C PRO A 908 -21.39 -41.06 -16.37
N GLN A 909 -21.33 -42.34 -16.76
CA GLN A 909 -22.02 -43.43 -16.06
C GLN A 909 -21.31 -43.76 -14.73
N GLU A 910 -19.98 -43.92 -14.76
CA GLU A 910 -19.16 -44.15 -13.57
C GLU A 910 -19.26 -42.98 -12.59
N TYR A 911 -19.22 -41.74 -13.09
CA TYR A 911 -19.36 -40.54 -12.28
C TYR A 911 -20.70 -40.51 -11.54
N SER A 912 -21.79 -40.81 -12.24
CA SER A 912 -23.13 -40.90 -11.66
C SER A 912 -23.24 -42.02 -10.61
N GLN A 913 -22.66 -43.20 -10.92
CA GLN A 913 -22.66 -44.34 -10.00
C GLN A 913 -21.82 -44.07 -8.73
N MET A 914 -20.68 -43.40 -8.87
CA MET A 914 -19.82 -43.01 -7.74
C MET A 914 -20.58 -42.10 -6.79
N TRP A 915 -21.17 -41.01 -7.29
CA TRP A 915 -21.96 -40.10 -6.47
C TRP A 915 -23.18 -40.76 -5.84
N THR A 916 -23.89 -41.60 -6.60
CA THR A 916 -25.03 -42.35 -6.06
C THR A 916 -24.61 -43.21 -4.87
N THR A 917 -23.44 -43.85 -4.95
CA THR A 917 -22.89 -44.69 -3.88
C THR A 917 -22.48 -43.84 -2.67
N ILE A 918 -21.72 -42.75 -2.89
CA ILE A 918 -21.29 -41.83 -1.81
C ILE A 918 -22.48 -41.23 -1.09
N ILE A 919 -23.50 -40.76 -1.81
CA ILE A 919 -24.71 -40.18 -1.23
C ILE A 919 -25.48 -41.23 -0.40
N LYS A 920 -25.63 -42.46 -0.91
CA LYS A 920 -26.25 -43.55 -0.14
C LYS A 920 -25.48 -43.87 1.15
N LEU A 921 -24.14 -43.78 1.13
CA LEU A 921 -23.29 -44.03 2.29
C LEU A 921 -23.42 -42.92 3.33
N ILE A 922 -23.29 -41.65 2.92
CA ILE A 922 -23.41 -40.50 3.84
C ILE A 922 -24.83 -40.43 4.42
N LEU A 923 -25.89 -40.57 3.62
CA LEU A 923 -27.27 -40.57 4.13
C LEU A 923 -27.59 -41.74 5.08
N ALA A 924 -26.74 -42.76 5.15
CA ALA A 924 -26.89 -43.86 6.09
C ALA A 924 -26.28 -43.57 7.47
N THR A 925 -25.43 -42.55 7.62
CA THR A 925 -24.87 -42.17 8.93
C THR A 925 -25.95 -41.59 9.86
N ASP A 926 -27.03 -41.01 9.30
CA ASP A 926 -28.20 -40.54 10.04
C ASP A 926 -28.73 -41.60 11.03
N MET A 927 -28.70 -41.24 12.32
CA MET A 927 -29.15 -42.10 13.40
C MET A 927 -30.67 -42.30 13.43
N ALA A 928 -31.46 -41.43 12.78
CA ALA A 928 -32.91 -41.64 12.63
C ALA A 928 -33.25 -42.87 11.78
N ARG A 929 -32.35 -43.26 10.85
CA ARG A 929 -32.52 -44.42 9.95
C ARG A 929 -31.84 -45.69 10.46
N HIS A 930 -31.16 -45.60 11.60
CA HIS A 930 -30.32 -46.67 12.15
C HIS A 930 -31.09 -48.00 12.31
N PHE A 931 -32.24 -47.97 12.99
CA PHE A 931 -33.00 -49.19 13.28
C PHE A 931 -33.66 -49.81 12.04
N ASP A 932 -34.08 -48.99 11.08
CA ASP A 932 -34.64 -49.47 9.81
C ASP A 932 -33.59 -50.20 8.98
N LEU A 933 -32.39 -49.63 8.91
CA LEU A 933 -31.25 -50.22 8.21
C LEU A 933 -30.81 -51.53 8.89
N LEU A 934 -30.70 -51.53 10.21
CA LEU A 934 -30.36 -52.73 11.00
C LEU A 934 -31.40 -53.83 10.86
N LYS A 935 -32.69 -53.48 10.84
CA LYS A 935 -33.79 -54.43 10.63
C LYS A 935 -33.70 -55.04 9.23
N LYS A 936 -33.52 -54.21 8.19
CA LYS A 936 -33.37 -54.69 6.80
C LYS A 936 -32.18 -55.63 6.67
N PHE A 937 -31.04 -55.28 7.29
CA PHE A 937 -29.84 -56.10 7.23
C PHE A 937 -30.02 -57.45 7.94
N ASN A 938 -30.57 -57.46 9.16
CA ASN A 938 -30.83 -58.71 9.89
C ASN A 938 -31.84 -59.58 9.16
N GLN A 939 -32.90 -59.01 8.57
CA GLN A 939 -33.87 -59.76 7.77
C GLN A 939 -33.19 -60.49 6.60
N LEU A 940 -32.40 -59.78 5.79
CA LEU A 940 -31.65 -60.40 4.68
C LEU A 940 -30.69 -61.50 5.13
N TYR A 941 -30.08 -61.34 6.31
CA TYR A 941 -29.19 -62.36 6.88
C TYR A 941 -29.96 -63.57 7.40
N ASP A 942 -31.01 -63.35 8.20
CA ASP A 942 -31.82 -64.39 8.82
C ASP A 942 -32.60 -65.21 7.77
N ASP A 943 -33.03 -64.57 6.68
CA ASP A 943 -33.67 -65.21 5.52
C ASP A 943 -32.63 -65.89 4.58
N ASN A 944 -31.34 -65.77 4.87
CA ASN A 944 -30.23 -66.33 4.09
C ASN A 944 -30.14 -65.78 2.65
N GLU A 945 -30.64 -64.56 2.42
CA GLU A 945 -30.69 -63.88 1.12
C GLU A 945 -29.51 -62.91 0.90
N LEU A 946 -28.72 -62.62 1.95
CA LEU A 946 -27.56 -61.74 1.86
C LEU A 946 -26.47 -62.31 0.92
N SER A 947 -26.46 -61.83 -0.32
CA SER A 947 -25.49 -62.20 -1.36
C SER A 947 -24.51 -61.07 -1.66
N LEU A 948 -23.20 -61.35 -1.64
CA LEU A 948 -22.15 -60.42 -2.05
C LEU A 948 -22.02 -60.27 -3.57
N GLU A 949 -22.83 -60.97 -4.36
CA GLU A 949 -22.95 -60.78 -5.81
C GLU A 949 -23.96 -59.67 -6.15
N ASP A 950 -24.86 -59.33 -5.22
CA ASP A 950 -25.85 -58.27 -5.41
C ASP A 950 -25.27 -56.89 -5.02
N PRO A 951 -25.21 -55.91 -5.94
CA PRO A 951 -24.70 -54.57 -5.68
C PRO A 951 -25.40 -53.82 -4.53
N GLU A 952 -26.71 -54.02 -4.34
CA GLU A 952 -27.46 -53.35 -3.27
C GLU A 952 -27.15 -53.98 -1.90
N HIS A 953 -26.93 -55.30 -1.83
CA HIS A 953 -26.48 -55.97 -0.61
C HIS A 953 -25.04 -55.57 -0.24
N ARG A 954 -24.16 -55.42 -1.23
CA ARG A 954 -22.79 -54.90 -1.02
C ARG A 954 -22.81 -53.46 -0.51
N THR A 955 -23.67 -52.62 -1.09
CA THR A 955 -23.88 -51.24 -0.63
C THR A 955 -24.39 -51.21 0.81
N LEU A 956 -25.36 -52.08 1.14
CA LEU A 956 -25.88 -52.20 2.50
C LEU A 956 -24.78 -52.65 3.50
N LEU A 957 -23.90 -53.57 3.11
CA LEU A 957 -22.77 -53.96 3.94
C LEU A 957 -21.77 -52.81 4.13
N MET A 958 -21.48 -52.03 3.08
CA MET A 958 -20.65 -50.83 3.21
C MET A 958 -21.28 -49.79 4.14
N GLN A 959 -22.60 -49.61 4.11
CA GLN A 959 -23.32 -48.76 5.08
C GLN A 959 -23.13 -49.26 6.51
N MET A 960 -23.24 -50.58 6.75
CA MET A 960 -23.01 -51.16 8.08
C MET A 960 -21.57 -50.93 8.58
N ILE A 961 -20.57 -51.12 7.71
CA ILE A 961 -19.14 -50.88 8.03
C ILE A 961 -18.89 -49.39 8.33
N LEU A 962 -19.44 -48.48 7.52
CA LEU A 962 -19.32 -47.04 7.72
C LEU A 962 -19.98 -46.62 9.04
N LYS A 963 -21.18 -47.12 9.35
CA LYS A 963 -21.83 -46.84 10.63
C LYS A 963 -21.03 -47.37 11.82
N CYS A 964 -20.40 -48.55 11.71
CA CYS A 964 -19.47 -49.01 12.75
C CYS A 964 -18.24 -48.09 12.89
N GLY A 965 -17.79 -47.48 11.79
CA GLY A 965 -16.76 -46.44 11.78
C GLY A 965 -17.20 -45.14 12.46
N ASP A 966 -18.39 -44.66 12.14
CA ASP A 966 -18.99 -43.42 12.65
C ASP A 966 -19.13 -43.44 14.18
N ILE A 967 -19.52 -44.58 14.76
CA ILE A 967 -19.55 -44.78 16.22
C ILE A 967 -18.37 -45.62 16.73
N SER A 968 -17.22 -45.53 16.07
CA SER A 968 -16.05 -46.38 16.38
C SER A 968 -15.42 -46.10 17.73
N ASN A 969 -15.61 -44.90 18.29
CA ASN A 969 -15.17 -44.52 19.62
C ASN A 969 -15.55 -45.55 20.70
N VAL A 970 -16.69 -46.23 20.56
CA VAL A 970 -17.15 -47.27 21.51
C VAL A 970 -16.38 -48.58 21.42
N ALA A 971 -15.69 -48.82 20.30
CA ALA A 971 -14.88 -50.00 20.03
C ALA A 971 -13.37 -49.71 20.11
N ARG A 972 -12.97 -48.48 20.46
CA ARG A 972 -11.57 -48.13 20.82
C ARG A 972 -11.22 -48.70 22.22
N PRO A 973 -9.94 -48.78 22.60
CA PRO A 973 -9.54 -48.98 23.99
C PRO A 973 -10.26 -48.01 24.93
N PHE A 974 -10.59 -48.47 26.15
CA PHE A 974 -11.51 -47.76 27.03
C PHE A 974 -11.04 -46.34 27.38
N GLU A 975 -9.74 -46.14 27.53
CA GLU A 975 -9.14 -44.83 27.82
C GLU A 975 -9.40 -43.82 26.70
N LEU A 976 -9.39 -44.26 25.44
CA LEU A 976 -9.74 -43.43 24.29
C LEU A 976 -11.25 -43.24 24.19
N ALA A 977 -12.02 -44.31 24.42
CA ALA A 977 -13.48 -44.26 24.41
C ALA A 977 -14.03 -43.26 25.44
N ASP A 978 -13.45 -43.22 26.65
CA ASP A 978 -13.84 -42.30 27.73
C ASP A 978 -13.56 -40.83 27.36
N LYS A 979 -12.41 -40.56 26.75
CA LYS A 979 -12.02 -39.23 26.24
C LYS A 979 -12.96 -38.75 25.12
N TRP A 980 -13.22 -39.60 24.13
CA TRP A 980 -14.16 -39.28 23.06
C TRP A 980 -15.58 -39.03 23.60
N CYS A 981 -15.98 -39.76 24.64
CA CYS A 981 -17.23 -39.50 25.32
C CYS A 981 -17.26 -38.13 26.02
N ASP A 982 -16.17 -37.69 26.66
CA ASP A 982 -16.10 -36.35 27.25
C ASP A 982 -16.26 -35.26 26.19
N VAL A 983 -15.58 -35.43 25.06
CA VAL A 983 -15.65 -34.51 23.92
C VAL A 983 -17.08 -34.46 23.33
N LEU A 984 -17.76 -35.60 23.19
CA LEU A 984 -19.14 -35.66 22.73
C LEU A 984 -20.12 -35.00 23.72
N CYS A 985 -19.94 -35.24 25.03
CA CYS A 985 -20.77 -34.62 26.05
C CYS A 985 -20.65 -33.09 26.03
N GLU A 986 -19.43 -32.56 25.88
CA GLU A 986 -19.21 -31.12 25.75
C GLU A 986 -19.95 -30.52 24.55
N GLU A 987 -20.07 -31.25 23.44
CA GLU A 987 -20.87 -30.79 22.29
C GLU A 987 -22.37 -30.75 22.59
N PHE A 988 -22.92 -31.80 23.21
CA PHE A 988 -24.32 -31.82 23.64
C PHE A 988 -24.63 -30.70 24.64
N PHE A 989 -23.71 -30.40 25.55
CA PHE A 989 -23.86 -29.32 26.52
C PHE A 989 -23.89 -27.95 25.84
N ARG A 990 -23.06 -27.71 24.82
CA ARG A 990 -23.09 -26.45 24.05
C ARG A 990 -24.42 -26.27 23.32
N GLN A 991 -24.96 -27.34 22.75
CA GLN A 991 -26.31 -27.29 22.16
C GLN A 991 -27.36 -26.98 23.24
N GLY A 992 -27.30 -27.64 24.40
CA GLY A 992 -28.24 -27.42 25.51
C GLY A 992 -28.21 -26.00 26.06
N ASP A 993 -27.02 -25.44 26.27
CA ASP A 993 -26.87 -24.06 26.74
C ASP A 993 -27.50 -23.07 25.74
N LEU A 994 -27.37 -23.34 24.45
CA LEU A 994 -27.96 -22.53 23.38
C LEU A 994 -29.49 -22.69 23.32
N GLU A 995 -30.01 -23.91 23.51
CA GLU A 995 -31.45 -24.17 23.63
C GLU A 995 -32.05 -23.35 24.77
N MET A 996 -31.42 -23.39 25.96
CA MET A 996 -31.87 -22.63 27.13
C MET A 996 -31.77 -21.11 26.92
N ALA A 997 -30.69 -20.63 26.31
CA ALA A 997 -30.51 -19.21 26.00
C ALA A 997 -31.60 -18.69 25.03
N ASN A 998 -32.08 -19.54 24.13
CA ASN A 998 -33.15 -19.22 23.18
C ASN A 998 -34.56 -19.47 23.74
N GLY A 999 -34.69 -19.82 25.02
CA GLY A 999 -35.98 -20.12 25.65
C GLY A 999 -36.65 -21.41 25.15
N MET A 1000 -35.86 -22.33 24.59
CA MET A 1000 -36.31 -23.64 24.14
C MET A 1000 -36.18 -24.67 25.27
N GLU A 1001 -37.04 -25.68 25.27
CA GLU A 1001 -36.81 -26.88 26.08
C GLU A 1001 -35.69 -27.71 25.46
N TYR A 1002 -34.92 -28.40 26.31
CA TYR A 1002 -33.87 -29.30 25.85
C TYR A 1002 -34.41 -30.31 24.83
N THR A 1003 -33.73 -30.45 23.68
CA THR A 1003 -34.14 -31.46 22.68
C THR A 1003 -33.85 -32.88 23.15
N SER A 1004 -32.89 -33.04 24.06
CA SER A 1004 -32.52 -34.32 24.68
C SER A 1004 -32.12 -34.10 26.14
N PRO A 1005 -32.45 -35.02 27.07
CA PRO A 1005 -31.92 -34.99 28.43
C PRO A 1005 -30.39 -34.99 28.52
N LEU A 1006 -29.70 -35.42 27.46
CA LEU A 1006 -28.24 -35.44 27.39
C LEU A 1006 -27.62 -34.04 27.23
N ASN A 1007 -28.43 -33.04 26.86
CA ASN A 1007 -27.99 -31.67 26.67
C ASN A 1007 -27.90 -30.89 28.00
N ASP A 1008 -28.43 -31.45 29.09
CA ASP A 1008 -28.38 -30.83 30.42
C ASP A 1008 -27.07 -31.17 31.15
N ARG A 1009 -26.14 -30.21 31.18
CA ARG A 1009 -24.87 -30.32 31.90
C ARG A 1009 -25.02 -30.49 33.42
N SER A 1010 -26.16 -30.11 34.00
CA SER A 1010 -26.37 -30.10 35.46
C SER A 1010 -26.82 -31.46 36.01
N HIS A 1011 -27.43 -32.30 35.16
CA HIS A 1011 -28.04 -33.57 35.57
C HIS A 1011 -27.57 -34.77 34.73
N LEU A 1012 -26.46 -34.65 34.00
CA LEU A 1012 -25.95 -35.75 33.19
C LEU A 1012 -25.41 -36.90 34.04
N ASP A 1013 -26.05 -38.06 33.94
CA ASP A 1013 -25.48 -39.34 34.36
C ASP A 1013 -24.71 -39.97 33.18
N LYS A 1014 -23.43 -39.59 33.04
CA LYS A 1014 -22.55 -40.04 31.95
C LYS A 1014 -22.49 -41.58 31.86
N PRO A 1015 -22.18 -42.33 32.92
CA PRO A 1015 -22.13 -43.80 32.86
C PRO A 1015 -23.45 -44.43 32.42
N LYS A 1016 -24.60 -44.00 32.99
CA LYS A 1016 -25.90 -44.58 32.64
C LYS A 1016 -26.29 -44.29 31.20
N SER A 1017 -26.01 -43.08 30.70
CA SER A 1017 -26.20 -42.71 29.29
C SER A 1017 -25.40 -43.64 28.37
N GLN A 1018 -24.11 -43.83 28.66
CA GLN A 1018 -23.23 -44.70 27.89
C GLN A 1018 -23.68 -46.17 27.92
N ILE A 1019 -24.11 -46.70 29.07
CA ILE A 1019 -24.66 -48.06 29.17
C ILE A 1019 -25.86 -48.23 28.23
N GLY A 1020 -26.77 -47.24 28.20
CA GLY A 1020 -27.92 -47.23 27.29
C GLY A 1020 -27.49 -47.23 25.83
N PHE A 1021 -26.60 -46.31 25.44
CA PHE A 1021 -26.10 -46.19 24.07
C PHE A 1021 -25.41 -47.48 23.59
N TYR A 1022 -24.50 -48.03 24.39
CA TYR A 1022 -23.81 -49.28 24.08
C TYR A 1022 -24.78 -50.46 23.93
N THR A 1023 -25.75 -50.59 24.84
CA THR A 1023 -26.66 -51.75 24.88
C THR A 1023 -27.68 -51.73 23.75
N PHE A 1024 -28.26 -50.56 23.45
CA PHE A 1024 -29.40 -50.45 22.54
C PHE A 1024 -29.03 -50.01 21.12
N VAL A 1025 -27.87 -49.39 20.93
CA VAL A 1025 -27.44 -48.85 19.63
C VAL A 1025 -26.17 -49.53 19.13
N CYS A 1026 -25.08 -49.46 19.91
CA CYS A 1026 -23.78 -49.93 19.42
C CYS A 1026 -23.74 -51.45 19.28
N LEU A 1027 -24.01 -52.18 20.36
CA LEU A 1027 -23.84 -53.63 20.38
C LEU A 1027 -24.69 -54.35 19.30
N PRO A 1028 -25.98 -53.99 19.08
CA PRO A 1028 -26.76 -54.57 17.98
C PRO A 1028 -26.15 -54.34 16.59
N LEU A 1029 -25.58 -53.15 16.34
CA LEU A 1029 -24.92 -52.82 15.06
C LEU A 1029 -23.65 -53.64 14.86
N PHE A 1030 -22.76 -53.67 15.86
CA PHE A 1030 -21.50 -54.41 15.79
C PHE A 1030 -21.75 -55.91 15.67
N GLN A 1031 -22.72 -56.46 16.41
CA GLN A 1031 -23.11 -57.87 16.32
C GLN A 1031 -23.69 -58.22 14.95
N ALA A 1032 -24.60 -57.40 14.41
CA ALA A 1032 -25.16 -57.65 13.08
C ALA A 1032 -24.06 -57.62 12.01
N THR A 1033 -23.14 -56.66 12.08
CA THR A 1033 -22.00 -56.57 11.16
C THR A 1033 -21.07 -57.78 11.31
N ALA A 1034 -20.78 -58.22 12.54
CA ALA A 1034 -19.95 -59.39 12.81
C ALA A 1034 -20.61 -60.70 12.35
N LYS A 1035 -21.95 -60.83 12.37
CA LYS A 1035 -22.64 -61.99 11.79
C LYS A 1035 -22.33 -62.18 10.32
N ALA A 1036 -22.33 -61.09 9.54
CA ALA A 1036 -21.98 -61.12 8.13
C ALA A 1036 -20.47 -61.15 7.87
N VAL A 1037 -19.69 -60.58 8.79
CA VAL A 1037 -18.23 -60.50 8.71
C VAL A 1037 -17.61 -61.07 10.00
N PRO A 1038 -17.51 -62.41 10.15
CA PRO A 1038 -17.16 -63.06 11.42
C PRO A 1038 -15.84 -62.61 12.06
N LYS A 1039 -14.88 -62.13 11.27
CA LYS A 1039 -13.61 -61.61 11.80
C LYS A 1039 -13.74 -60.31 12.59
N LEU A 1040 -14.84 -59.56 12.41
CA LEU A 1040 -15.12 -58.33 13.15
C LEU A 1040 -15.73 -58.59 14.54
N GLU A 1041 -15.88 -59.86 14.95
CA GLU A 1041 -16.24 -60.23 16.32
C GLU A 1041 -15.28 -59.65 17.37
N VAL A 1042 -14.05 -59.33 16.98
CA VAL A 1042 -13.09 -58.62 17.85
C VAL A 1042 -13.60 -57.25 18.30
N ASN A 1043 -14.34 -56.54 17.44
CA ASN A 1043 -14.92 -55.24 17.77
C ASN A 1043 -16.10 -55.41 18.74
N VAL A 1044 -16.93 -56.45 18.54
CA VAL A 1044 -18.02 -56.81 19.47
C VAL A 1044 -17.46 -57.02 20.88
N LYS A 1045 -16.41 -57.84 21.00
CA LYS A 1045 -15.76 -58.12 22.29
C LYS A 1045 -15.19 -56.85 22.94
N GLN A 1046 -14.63 -55.94 22.16
CA GLN A 1046 -14.12 -54.67 22.68
C GLN A 1046 -15.25 -53.77 23.20
N VAL A 1047 -16.37 -53.68 22.48
CA VAL A 1047 -17.58 -52.96 22.91
C VAL A 1047 -18.17 -53.57 24.18
N GLU A 1048 -18.22 -54.90 24.28
CA GLU A 1048 -18.65 -55.61 25.49
C GLU A 1048 -17.72 -55.35 26.69
N SER A 1049 -16.41 -55.34 26.45
CA SER A 1049 -15.40 -55.01 27.47
C SER A 1049 -15.60 -53.59 28.01
N ASN A 1050 -15.72 -52.60 27.11
CA ASN A 1050 -15.97 -51.21 27.48
C ASN A 1050 -17.31 -51.04 28.22
N LEU A 1051 -18.36 -51.74 27.78
CA LEU A 1051 -19.67 -51.76 28.46
C LEU A 1051 -19.56 -52.33 29.89
N ALA A 1052 -18.76 -53.37 30.11
CA ALA A 1052 -18.53 -53.91 31.44
C ALA A 1052 -17.85 -52.89 32.37
N ILE A 1053 -16.90 -52.11 31.85
CA ILE A 1053 -16.23 -51.04 32.61
C ILE A 1053 -17.23 -49.92 32.96
N TRP A 1054 -18.09 -49.51 32.01
CA TRP A 1054 -19.15 -48.53 32.28
C TRP A 1054 -20.13 -49.00 33.36
N LYS A 1055 -20.58 -50.26 33.31
CA LYS A 1055 -21.44 -50.87 34.34
C LYS A 1055 -20.77 -50.88 35.71
N ALA A 1056 -19.49 -51.25 35.77
CA ALA A 1056 -18.72 -51.25 37.01
C ALA A 1056 -18.59 -49.84 37.61
N ARG A 1057 -18.44 -48.79 36.79
CA ARG A 1057 -18.41 -47.39 37.24
C ARG A 1057 -19.73 -46.96 37.89
N THR A 1058 -20.88 -47.34 37.31
CA THR A 1058 -22.21 -47.05 37.89
C THR A 1058 -22.43 -47.79 39.21
N GLU A 1059 -22.04 -49.06 39.30
CA GLU A 1059 -22.15 -49.84 40.55
C GLU A 1059 -21.23 -49.30 41.65
N GLY A 1060 -20.05 -48.78 41.30
CA GLY A 1060 -19.14 -48.10 42.23
C GLY A 1060 -19.72 -46.79 42.76
N GLN A 1061 -20.35 -45.99 41.91
CA GLN A 1061 -21.05 -44.76 42.32
C GLN A 1061 -22.25 -45.05 43.24
N ALA A 1062 -23.02 -46.11 42.96
CA ALA A 1062 -24.14 -46.55 43.78
C ALA A 1062 -23.73 -47.16 45.15
N LYS A 1063 -22.47 -47.53 45.34
CA LYS A 1063 -21.90 -47.98 46.62
C LYS A 1063 -21.24 -46.85 47.43
N ALA A 1064 -20.90 -45.74 46.77
CA ALA A 1064 -20.26 -44.57 47.38
C ALA A 1064 -21.26 -43.44 47.73
N SER A 1065 -22.48 -43.52 47.20
CA SER A 1065 -23.66 -42.73 47.60
C SER A 1065 -24.50 -43.50 48.60
#